data_AF-Q6CL05-F1
#
_entry.id   AF-Q6CL05-F1
#
_cell.length_a   1.000
_cell.length_b   1.000
_cell.length_c   1.000
_cell.angle_alpha   90.00
_cell.angle_beta   90.00
_cell.angle_gamma   90.00
#
_symmetry.space_group_name_H-M   'P 1'
#
loop_
_entity.id
_entity.type
_entity.pdbx_description
1 polymer ?
#
loop_
_entity_poly.entity_id
_entity_poly.type
_entity_poly.pdbx_seq_one_letter_code
_entity_poly.pdbx_strand_id
1 'polypeptide(L)'
;MDSPEYLEKLKPFQEGIPNSIAEKKERYLLPLRDLASGKRKFDEQGTVKRFEHLLGLSTLFRHFIERKAAKDPRFREVLDTIDNVNGKANGKGKKHTDARRRKTEKEEDAELMKDEEEEEEELADVDFQFRESPAYVNGQLRPYQIQGLNWLVALHKNQLAGILADEMGLGKTLQTIAFLGYLRYIEKKNGPFLVIAPKSTLNNWLREINRWTPEVSAFILQGDKEERSKLCHDKLLACDFDICVASYEIIIREKASFKKIDWEYVVIDEAHRIKNEESMLSQVLREFSSRNRLLITGTPLQNNLHELWALLNFLLPDIFADSATFDEWFSSESSEEDKEKVVKQLHTVLSPFLLRRIKNDVEGSLLPKKELNVYVGMSSMQKKWYKQILEKDIDAVNGSNGQKESKTRLLNIVMQLRKCCNHPYLFDGAEPGPPYTTDEHLVYNSAKLKVLDKLLKKFKEQGSRVLIFSQMSRVLDILEDYCYFREYEYCRIDGSTAHEDRINAIDDYNAPDSKKFIFLLTTRAGGLGINLTTADIVVLYDSDWNPQADLQAMDRAHRIGQKKQVRVFRFVTDNSVEEKILERATQKLKLDQLVIQQGRVTNKKKENKNDSKEGLLSMIQHGAVDVFKSNDSSAMTSQTGTPHPDDGKDKDEDVDLDALLAQSEDKTRSLNAKYATLGLDELQRFNQDSAYEWDGQNFKKKVEKDIINPLFIPPTKRERSTNANYSVDNYYKDVLNPGRNNQYTVPPKMPKLQPLNSHQLLRPQLKAIYEKERMWIAKKNNYVPNLDDVVTTYGDVKDEAEKKDKLELLKLSIANAEPLTEEETNNKIEWEKEGFHNWNKLDFRKFITASGKHGRNSIQAIAAEFGGSKTEEEVRAYAKAFWANLERVEDYERYVKNIETEEERVRRVKMNQEALRRKISQCANPLFELKLKFPPSTNNKRTFSEEEDRFILLMLFKYGLDRENVYEMIRDEIKHHPLFELDFFFQSRTPIELQRRTITLLQCLEKEFNTGIQKTDELNDRLKKEDEEGERLREKLKEENKARRQEEEEQEEEEEEKEEEVNGTATQRKDEATEVDTEVNGNSLNEPEQKKVKTE
;
A
#
# COMPACT_ATOMS: atom_id res chain seq x y z
N MET A 1 13.14 -25.57 -31.60
CA MET A 1 14.15 -26.32 -30.85
C MET A 1 13.45 -27.61 -30.41
N ASP A 2 13.21 -28.52 -31.36
CA ASP A 2 12.45 -29.74 -31.12
C ASP A 2 13.44 -30.89 -31.30
N SER A 3 14.12 -31.26 -30.20
CA SER A 3 14.96 -32.46 -30.26
C SER A 3 14.01 -33.67 -30.40
N PRO A 4 14.11 -34.48 -31.45
CA PRO A 4 13.23 -35.64 -31.64
C PRO A 4 13.32 -36.62 -30.45
N GLU A 5 14.45 -36.65 -29.74
CA GLU A 5 14.64 -37.41 -28.50
C GLU A 5 13.76 -36.95 -27.33
N TYR A 6 13.41 -35.66 -27.23
CA TYR A 6 12.52 -35.14 -26.19
C TYR A 6 11.07 -35.58 -26.44
N LEU A 7 10.63 -35.45 -27.69
CA LEU A 7 9.29 -35.86 -28.12
C LEU A 7 9.08 -37.38 -27.95
N GLU A 8 10.10 -38.20 -28.19
CA GLU A 8 10.02 -39.64 -27.95
C GLU A 8 9.93 -40.01 -26.46
N LYS A 9 10.65 -39.29 -25.58
CA LYS A 9 10.57 -39.47 -24.12
C LYS A 9 9.23 -39.00 -23.53
N LEU A 10 8.49 -38.16 -24.24
CA LEU A 10 7.21 -37.59 -23.83
C LEU A 10 5.99 -38.43 -24.22
N LYS A 11 6.07 -39.25 -25.28
CA LYS A 11 4.98 -40.11 -25.75
C LYS A 11 4.27 -40.90 -24.64
N PRO A 12 4.95 -41.49 -23.63
CA PRO A 12 4.29 -42.22 -22.55
C PRO A 12 3.43 -41.35 -21.62
N PHE A 13 3.75 -40.04 -21.52
CA PHE A 13 3.08 -39.10 -20.62
C PHE A 13 1.88 -38.40 -21.26
N GLN A 14 1.70 -38.53 -22.58
CA GLN A 14 0.61 -37.88 -23.32
C GLN A 14 -0.69 -38.71 -23.38
N GLU A 15 -0.65 -40.00 -23.01
CA GLU A 15 -1.82 -40.87 -23.02
C GLU A 15 -2.79 -40.55 -21.86
N GLY A 16 -4.01 -40.13 -22.21
CA GLY A 16 -5.10 -39.86 -21.27
C GLY A 16 -5.18 -38.42 -20.75
N ILE A 17 -4.50 -37.47 -21.41
CA ILE A 17 -4.63 -36.03 -21.12
C ILE A 17 -5.95 -35.52 -21.74
N PRO A 18 -6.92 -35.00 -20.96
CA PRO A 18 -8.17 -34.45 -21.51
C PRO A 18 -7.85 -33.17 -22.32
N ASN A 19 -8.05 -33.23 -23.63
CA ASN A 19 -7.76 -32.13 -24.58
C ASN A 19 -9.01 -31.35 -25.01
N SER A 20 -10.20 -31.64 -24.46
CA SER A 20 -11.41 -30.90 -24.84
C SER A 20 -11.49 -29.55 -24.11
N ILE A 21 -11.38 -28.45 -24.86
CA ILE A 21 -11.56 -27.08 -24.35
C ILE A 21 -12.95 -26.92 -23.66
N ALA A 22 -13.96 -27.67 -24.13
CA ALA A 22 -15.30 -27.66 -23.55
C ALA A 22 -15.33 -28.22 -22.11
N GLU A 23 -14.61 -29.31 -21.85
CA GLU A 23 -14.53 -29.92 -20.51
C GLU A 23 -13.77 -29.01 -19.53
N LYS A 24 -12.72 -28.32 -19.99
CA LYS A 24 -12.02 -27.30 -19.19
C LYS A 24 -12.96 -26.15 -18.83
N LYS A 25 -13.78 -25.70 -19.78
CA LYS A 25 -14.73 -24.60 -19.57
C LYS A 25 -15.76 -24.94 -18.49
N GLU A 26 -16.35 -26.13 -18.54
CA GLU A 26 -17.33 -26.57 -17.54
C GLU A 26 -16.71 -26.83 -16.15
N ARG A 27 -15.45 -27.30 -16.11
CA ARG A 27 -14.77 -27.65 -14.86
C ARG A 27 -14.26 -26.44 -14.06
N TYR A 28 -13.83 -25.38 -14.74
CA TYR A 28 -13.08 -24.29 -14.11
C TYR A 28 -13.75 -22.91 -14.12
N LEU A 29 -14.77 -22.68 -14.96
CA LEU A 29 -15.56 -21.45 -14.86
C LEU A 29 -16.62 -21.58 -13.77
N LEU A 30 -16.60 -20.62 -12.85
CA LEU A 30 -17.59 -20.55 -11.79
C LEU A 30 -18.95 -20.13 -12.37
N PRO A 31 -20.05 -20.86 -12.08
CA PRO A 31 -21.38 -20.48 -12.55
C PRO A 31 -21.81 -19.15 -11.88
N LEU A 32 -22.57 -18.33 -12.61
CA LEU A 32 -23.01 -17.00 -12.16
C LEU A 32 -23.70 -17.01 -10.77
N ARG A 33 -24.36 -18.11 -10.43
CA ARG A 33 -25.05 -18.33 -9.15
C ARG A 33 -24.10 -18.41 -7.96
N ASP A 34 -22.91 -19.00 -8.13
CA ASP A 34 -21.92 -19.14 -7.06
C ASP A 34 -21.21 -17.80 -6.80
N LEU A 35 -20.97 -17.00 -7.85
CA LEU A 35 -20.45 -15.63 -7.75
C LEU A 35 -21.38 -14.69 -6.96
N ALA A 36 -22.71 -14.87 -7.06
CA ALA A 36 -23.70 -14.06 -6.34
C ALA A 36 -23.81 -14.43 -4.85
N SER A 37 -23.46 -15.67 -4.48
CA SER A 37 -23.57 -16.17 -3.11
C SER A 37 -22.37 -15.83 -2.22
N GLY A 38 -21.22 -15.50 -2.81
CA GLY A 38 -19.96 -15.26 -2.09
C GLY A 38 -19.43 -16.47 -1.28
N LYS A 39 -20.11 -17.62 -1.32
CA LYS A 39 -19.78 -18.80 -0.52
C LYS A 39 -18.81 -19.68 -1.30
N ARG A 40 -17.58 -19.80 -0.81
CA ARG A 40 -16.59 -20.77 -1.28
C ARG A 40 -17.19 -22.18 -1.22
N LYS A 41 -17.01 -22.99 -2.27
CA LYS A 41 -17.24 -24.44 -2.17
C LYS A 41 -16.29 -24.97 -1.10
N PHE A 42 -16.83 -25.52 -0.02
CA PHE A 42 -16.03 -26.07 1.07
C PHE A 42 -15.62 -27.49 0.67
N ASP A 43 -14.33 -27.70 0.43
CA ASP A 43 -13.79 -29.02 0.12
C ASP A 43 -13.57 -29.78 1.44
N GLU A 44 -14.53 -30.62 1.81
CA GLU A 44 -14.53 -31.36 3.08
C GLU A 44 -13.34 -32.32 3.15
N GLN A 45 -13.11 -33.09 2.09
CA GLN A 45 -12.04 -34.10 2.05
C GLN A 45 -10.65 -33.47 2.03
N GLY A 46 -10.46 -32.40 1.24
CA GLY A 46 -9.19 -31.66 1.22
C GLY A 46 -8.89 -30.99 2.57
N THR A 47 -9.92 -30.51 3.27
CA THR A 47 -9.77 -29.89 4.59
C THR A 47 -9.45 -30.91 5.68
N VAL A 48 -10.04 -32.12 5.62
CA VAL A 48 -9.72 -33.24 6.53
C VAL A 48 -8.25 -33.62 6.44
N LYS A 49 -7.75 -33.97 5.24
CA LYS A 49 -6.34 -34.35 5.03
C LYS A 49 -5.36 -33.26 5.48
N ARG A 50 -5.71 -32.01 5.21
CA ARG A 50 -4.92 -30.85 5.64
C ARG A 50 -4.85 -30.76 7.16
N PHE A 51 -5.97 -30.93 7.86
CA PHE A 51 -6.03 -30.83 9.31
C PHE A 51 -5.35 -32.01 10.00
N GLU A 52 -5.44 -33.22 9.46
CA GLU A 52 -4.69 -34.39 9.96
C GLU A 52 -3.19 -34.11 9.98
N HIS A 53 -2.64 -33.63 8.87
CA HIS A 53 -1.21 -33.30 8.80
C HIS A 53 -0.84 -32.13 9.72
N LEU A 54 -1.68 -31.10 9.83
CA LEU A 54 -1.42 -29.94 10.71
C LEU A 54 -1.46 -30.28 12.20
N LEU A 55 -2.39 -31.16 12.60
CA LEU A 55 -2.51 -31.62 13.98
C LEU A 55 -1.33 -32.52 14.39
N GLY A 56 -0.73 -33.24 13.43
CA GLY A 56 0.51 -33.99 13.63
C GLY A 56 1.77 -33.12 13.83
N LEU A 57 1.79 -31.91 13.25
CA LEU A 57 2.95 -31.00 13.35
C LEU A 57 3.01 -30.22 14.66
N SER A 58 1.87 -29.72 15.15
CA SER A 58 1.84 -28.90 16.38
C SER A 58 0.45 -28.80 16.99
N THR A 59 0.40 -28.84 18.33
CA THR A 59 -0.80 -28.50 19.11
C THR A 59 -1.26 -27.05 18.94
N LEU A 60 -0.42 -26.18 18.37
CA LEU A 60 -0.77 -24.79 18.09
C LEU A 60 -1.90 -24.69 17.05
N PHE A 61 -1.85 -25.51 16.00
CA PHE A 61 -2.91 -25.51 14.98
C PHE A 61 -4.24 -25.95 15.56
N ARG A 62 -4.22 -26.90 16.50
CA ARG A 62 -5.42 -27.34 17.24
C ARG A 62 -6.12 -26.18 17.94
N HIS A 63 -5.37 -25.32 18.64
CA HIS A 63 -5.93 -24.15 19.32
C HIS A 63 -6.64 -23.17 18.36
N PHE A 64 -6.06 -22.89 17.19
CA PHE A 64 -6.69 -22.03 16.18
C PHE A 64 -7.91 -22.69 15.52
N ILE A 65 -7.84 -24.00 15.24
CA ILE A 65 -8.93 -24.77 14.63
C ILE A 65 -10.11 -24.88 15.59
N GLU A 66 -9.89 -25.19 16.88
CA GLU A 66 -10.94 -25.29 17.90
C GLU A 66 -11.68 -23.96 18.12
N ARG A 67 -10.94 -22.84 18.20
CA ARG A 67 -11.53 -21.50 18.35
C ARG A 67 -12.36 -21.10 17.12
N LYS A 68 -11.99 -21.57 15.93
CA LYS A 68 -12.75 -21.35 14.69
C LYS A 68 -13.93 -22.31 14.55
N ALA A 69 -13.80 -23.56 14.95
CA ALA A 69 -14.89 -24.54 15.05
C ALA A 69 -15.99 -24.09 16.03
N ALA A 70 -15.65 -23.27 17.03
CA ALA A 70 -16.65 -22.63 17.90
C ALA A 70 -17.50 -21.56 17.17
N LYS A 71 -16.98 -20.96 16.08
CA LYS A 71 -17.69 -19.95 15.26
C LYS A 71 -18.38 -20.55 14.04
N ASP A 72 -17.83 -21.61 13.43
CA ASP A 72 -18.34 -22.21 12.20
C ASP A 72 -18.71 -23.70 12.38
N PRO A 73 -20.00 -24.09 12.24
CA PRO A 73 -20.45 -25.46 12.48
C PRO A 73 -19.86 -26.51 11.52
N ARG A 74 -19.46 -26.12 10.29
CA ARG A 74 -18.86 -27.06 9.32
C ARG A 74 -17.45 -27.48 9.70
N PHE A 75 -16.66 -26.57 10.27
CA PHE A 75 -15.32 -26.89 10.77
C PHE A 75 -15.37 -27.78 12.02
N ARG A 76 -16.44 -27.68 12.80
CA ARG A 76 -16.67 -28.55 13.96
C ARG A 76 -16.95 -29.98 13.56
N GLU A 77 -17.77 -30.20 12.52
CA GLU A 77 -18.05 -31.53 11.98
C GLU A 77 -16.79 -32.22 11.41
N VAL A 78 -15.92 -31.45 10.73
CA VAL A 78 -14.61 -31.92 10.25
C VAL A 78 -13.66 -32.25 11.41
N LEU A 79 -13.64 -31.42 12.46
CA LEU A 79 -12.81 -31.69 13.63
C LEU A 79 -13.32 -32.91 14.42
N ASP A 80 -14.64 -33.03 14.59
CA ASP A 80 -15.28 -34.14 15.29
C ASP A 80 -15.10 -35.45 14.50
N THR A 81 -15.12 -35.43 13.17
CA THR A 81 -14.78 -36.62 12.36
C THR A 81 -13.33 -37.05 12.56
N ILE A 82 -12.37 -36.12 12.56
CA ILE A 82 -10.95 -36.41 12.86
C ILE A 82 -10.76 -36.90 14.29
N ASP A 83 -11.39 -36.25 15.28
CA ASP A 83 -11.33 -36.65 16.70
C ASP A 83 -12.07 -37.97 16.95
N ASN A 84 -13.07 -38.34 16.14
CA ASN A 84 -13.75 -39.64 16.21
C ASN A 84 -12.94 -40.77 15.54
N VAL A 85 -12.23 -40.48 14.45
CA VAL A 85 -11.26 -41.40 13.83
C VAL A 85 -10.09 -41.65 14.78
N ASN A 86 -9.50 -40.59 15.34
CA ASN A 86 -8.46 -40.70 16.38
C ASN A 86 -8.99 -41.21 17.73
N GLY A 87 -10.27 -41.01 18.02
CA GLY A 87 -10.96 -41.46 19.24
C GLY A 87 -11.28 -42.96 19.25
N LYS A 88 -11.29 -43.63 18.10
CA LYS A 88 -11.25 -45.09 18.01
C LYS A 88 -9.85 -45.64 18.35
N ALA A 89 -8.79 -44.84 18.20
CA ALA A 89 -7.43 -45.19 18.63
C ALA A 89 -7.10 -44.77 20.07
N ASN A 90 -7.84 -43.83 20.69
CA ASN A 90 -7.63 -43.44 22.09
C ASN A 90 -8.94 -43.03 22.79
N GLY A 91 -9.61 -44.01 23.40
CA GLY A 91 -10.74 -43.78 24.31
C GLY A 91 -10.33 -43.05 25.60
N LYS A 92 -10.91 -41.87 25.85
CA LYS A 92 -10.68 -41.02 27.02
C LYS A 92 -11.09 -41.71 28.35
N GLY A 93 -10.16 -41.70 29.29
CA GLY A 93 -10.35 -41.43 30.72
C GLY A 93 -11.53 -42.10 31.46
N LYS A 94 -11.33 -43.32 31.96
CA LYS A 94 -11.89 -43.77 33.24
C LYS A 94 -10.79 -44.34 34.11
N LYS A 95 -10.83 -43.99 35.39
CA LYS A 95 -9.88 -44.40 36.46
C LYS A 95 -9.44 -45.86 36.30
N HIS A 96 -8.13 -46.07 36.36
CA HIS A 96 -7.41 -47.34 36.50
C HIS A 96 -8.25 -48.50 37.07
N THR A 97 -8.58 -49.49 36.22
CA THR A 97 -8.51 -50.91 36.56
C THR A 97 -8.19 -51.73 35.31
N ASP A 98 -7.21 -52.62 35.46
CA ASP A 98 -6.54 -53.39 34.42
C ASP A 98 -7.42 -54.56 33.96
N ALA A 99 -8.06 -54.44 32.80
CA ALA A 99 -8.77 -55.54 32.15
C ALA A 99 -8.82 -55.33 30.63
N ARG A 100 -7.83 -55.87 29.92
CA ARG A 100 -7.87 -55.98 28.44
C ARG A 100 -9.02 -56.90 28.05
N ARG A 101 -10.05 -56.33 27.41
CA ARG A 101 -11.07 -57.12 26.71
C ARG A 101 -10.42 -57.65 25.42
N ARG A 102 -10.33 -58.96 25.26
CA ARG A 102 -9.94 -59.55 23.96
C ARG A 102 -10.96 -59.14 22.91
N LYS A 103 -10.48 -58.65 21.77
CA LYS A 103 -11.29 -58.35 20.58
C LYS A 103 -11.96 -59.64 20.09
N THR A 104 -13.07 -59.51 19.39
CA THR A 104 -13.77 -60.67 18.81
C THR A 104 -13.13 -61.05 17.47
N GLU A 105 -13.09 -62.34 17.12
CA GLU A 105 -12.49 -62.85 15.88
C GLU A 105 -13.02 -62.11 14.64
N LYS A 106 -14.31 -61.76 14.62
CA LYS A 106 -14.94 -61.02 13.52
C LYS A 106 -14.55 -59.54 13.45
N GLU A 107 -14.09 -58.97 14.55
CA GLU A 107 -13.61 -57.59 14.65
C GLU A 107 -12.11 -57.52 14.33
N GLU A 108 -11.33 -58.52 14.75
CA GLU A 108 -9.94 -58.72 14.32
C GLU A 108 -9.85 -59.06 12.82
N ASP A 109 -10.71 -59.92 12.28
CA ASP A 109 -10.73 -60.25 10.85
C ASP A 109 -11.18 -59.05 10.00
N ALA A 110 -12.09 -58.21 10.51
CA ALA A 110 -12.53 -57.00 9.80
C ALA A 110 -11.49 -55.87 9.88
N GLU A 111 -10.69 -55.80 10.95
CA GLU A 111 -9.50 -54.95 11.03
C GLU A 111 -8.40 -55.48 10.12
N LEU A 112 -8.11 -56.78 10.11
CA LEU A 112 -7.07 -57.38 9.26
C LEU A 112 -7.40 -57.31 7.77
N MET A 113 -8.67 -57.48 7.38
CA MET A 113 -9.09 -57.27 5.98
C MET A 113 -9.03 -55.79 5.59
N LYS A 114 -9.27 -54.87 6.53
CA LYS A 114 -9.08 -53.43 6.31
C LYS A 114 -7.62 -53.05 6.29
N ASP A 115 -6.79 -53.63 7.15
CA ASP A 115 -5.35 -53.44 7.18
C ASP A 115 -4.73 -54.08 5.93
N GLU A 116 -5.26 -55.17 5.37
CA GLU A 116 -4.83 -55.73 4.07
C GLU A 116 -5.28 -54.85 2.89
N GLU A 117 -6.51 -54.29 2.91
CA GLU A 117 -6.98 -53.31 1.91
C GLU A 117 -6.23 -51.97 2.03
N GLU A 118 -5.93 -51.51 3.25
CA GLU A 118 -5.13 -50.32 3.56
C GLU A 118 -3.64 -50.57 3.28
N GLU A 119 -3.10 -51.78 3.48
CA GLU A 119 -1.74 -52.17 3.08
C GLU A 119 -1.64 -52.26 1.55
N GLU A 120 -2.67 -52.75 0.83
CA GLU A 120 -2.73 -52.70 -0.64
C GLU A 120 -2.85 -51.26 -1.19
N GLU A 121 -3.55 -50.35 -0.49
CA GLU A 121 -3.59 -48.92 -0.80
C GLU A 121 -2.30 -48.16 -0.38
N GLU A 122 -1.65 -48.52 0.73
CA GLU A 122 -0.37 -47.96 1.20
C GLU A 122 0.82 -48.46 0.35
N LEU A 123 0.76 -49.69 -0.17
CA LEU A 123 1.69 -50.19 -1.21
C LEU A 123 1.49 -49.48 -2.56
N ALA A 124 0.32 -48.87 -2.80
CA ALA A 124 0.07 -48.01 -3.95
C ALA A 124 0.45 -46.52 -3.70
N ASP A 125 0.43 -46.06 -2.43
CA ASP A 125 0.83 -44.70 -2.02
C ASP A 125 2.30 -44.62 -1.56
N VAL A 126 3.19 -45.37 -2.22
CA VAL A 126 4.64 -45.12 -2.11
C VAL A 126 4.86 -43.65 -2.45
N ASP A 127 5.27 -42.88 -1.43
CA ASP A 127 5.51 -41.45 -1.51
C ASP A 127 6.29 -41.12 -2.78
N PHE A 128 5.61 -40.54 -3.77
CA PHE A 128 6.15 -40.41 -5.11
C PHE A 128 7.29 -39.39 -5.08
N GLN A 129 8.52 -39.91 -5.11
CA GLN A 129 9.74 -39.12 -5.00
C GLN A 129 10.58 -39.30 -6.24
N PHE A 130 10.92 -38.19 -6.89
CA PHE A 130 11.88 -38.21 -7.98
C PHE A 130 13.29 -38.48 -7.43
N ARG A 131 13.91 -39.58 -7.86
CA ARG A 131 15.33 -39.86 -7.59
C ARG A 131 16.25 -39.23 -8.63
N GLU A 132 15.72 -38.99 -9.82
CA GLU A 132 16.43 -38.43 -10.96
C GLU A 132 15.62 -37.26 -11.56
N SER A 133 16.25 -36.49 -12.46
CA SER A 133 15.57 -35.40 -13.14
C SER A 133 14.38 -35.94 -13.97
N PRO A 134 13.16 -35.38 -13.82
CA PRO A 134 12.01 -35.87 -14.57
C PRO A 134 12.19 -35.72 -16.08
N ALA A 135 11.78 -36.73 -16.85
CA ALA A 135 11.98 -36.78 -18.30
C ALA A 135 11.18 -35.73 -19.09
N TYR A 136 10.07 -35.22 -18.52
CA TYR A 136 9.25 -34.18 -19.16
C TYR A 136 9.90 -32.78 -19.12
N VAL A 137 10.93 -32.59 -18.31
CA VAL A 137 11.73 -31.35 -18.29
C VAL A 137 12.76 -31.44 -19.40
N ASN A 138 12.75 -30.47 -20.32
CA ASN A 138 13.71 -30.38 -21.42
C ASN A 138 15.10 -29.92 -20.93
N GLY A 139 15.77 -30.78 -20.16
CA GLY A 139 17.09 -30.58 -19.56
C GLY A 139 17.29 -31.40 -18.29
N GLN A 140 18.25 -31.02 -17.45
CA GLN A 140 18.55 -31.74 -16.21
C GLN A 140 18.48 -30.82 -14.99
N LEU A 141 17.67 -31.21 -14.01
CA LEU A 141 17.64 -30.60 -12.68
C LEU A 141 18.89 -30.98 -11.88
N ARG A 142 19.35 -30.05 -11.04
CA ARG A 142 20.42 -30.31 -10.06
C ARG A 142 19.87 -31.15 -8.89
N PRO A 143 20.72 -31.89 -8.15
CA PRO A 143 20.27 -32.72 -7.01
C PRO A 143 19.44 -31.95 -5.98
N TYR A 144 19.87 -30.74 -5.60
CA TYR A 144 19.10 -29.92 -4.67
C TYR A 144 17.77 -29.42 -5.26
N GLN A 145 17.70 -29.21 -6.58
CA GLN A 145 16.45 -28.80 -7.24
C GLN A 145 15.45 -29.96 -7.25
N ILE A 146 15.93 -31.19 -7.41
CA ILE A 146 15.11 -32.41 -7.27
C ILE A 146 14.57 -32.52 -5.84
N GLN A 147 15.41 -32.28 -4.83
CA GLN A 147 14.95 -32.23 -3.43
C GLN A 147 13.90 -31.13 -3.21
N GLY A 148 14.07 -29.95 -3.83
CA GLY A 148 13.09 -28.86 -3.78
C GLY A 148 11.77 -29.23 -4.48
N LEU A 149 11.85 -29.93 -5.61
CA LEU A 149 10.69 -30.45 -6.33
C LEU A 149 9.94 -31.48 -5.47
N ASN A 150 10.64 -32.45 -4.89
CA ASN A 150 10.03 -33.45 -4.01
C ASN A 150 9.38 -32.81 -2.78
N TRP A 151 9.98 -31.75 -2.23
CA TRP A 151 9.38 -30.98 -1.16
C TRP A 151 8.06 -30.32 -1.59
N LEU A 152 8.00 -29.73 -2.80
CA LEU A 152 6.75 -29.18 -3.35
C LEU A 152 5.69 -30.26 -3.62
N VAL A 153 6.10 -31.44 -4.10
CA VAL A 153 5.21 -32.59 -4.31
C VAL A 153 4.61 -33.09 -2.99
N ALA A 154 5.44 -33.22 -1.94
CA ALA A 154 4.98 -33.61 -0.62
C ALA A 154 3.95 -32.61 -0.05
N LEU A 155 4.18 -31.31 -0.22
CA LEU A 155 3.20 -30.28 0.16
C LEU A 155 1.89 -30.41 -0.61
N HIS A 156 1.94 -30.70 -1.92
CA HIS A 156 0.75 -30.89 -2.74
C HIS A 156 -0.07 -32.10 -2.30
N LYS A 157 0.58 -33.25 -2.11
CA LYS A 157 -0.08 -34.48 -1.61
C LYS A 157 -0.81 -34.22 -0.29
N ASN A 158 -0.19 -33.44 0.60
CA ASN A 158 -0.77 -33.04 1.89
C ASN A 158 -1.79 -31.89 1.81
N GLN A 159 -2.14 -31.39 0.61
CA GLN A 159 -3.06 -30.26 0.41
C GLN A 159 -2.63 -29.00 1.18
N LEU A 160 -1.32 -28.78 1.30
CA LEU A 160 -0.72 -27.63 1.98
C LEU A 160 -0.10 -26.65 1.01
N ALA A 161 -0.18 -25.38 1.38
CA ALA A 161 0.51 -24.29 0.70
C ALA A 161 1.97 -24.18 1.19
N GLY A 162 2.86 -23.59 0.40
CA GLY A 162 4.30 -23.51 0.72
C GLY A 162 4.96 -22.18 0.39
N ILE A 163 6.10 -21.92 1.04
CA ILE A 163 7.01 -20.80 0.79
C ILE A 163 8.37 -21.34 0.30
N LEU A 164 8.69 -21.11 -0.96
CA LEU A 164 10.01 -21.37 -1.52
C LEU A 164 10.90 -20.12 -1.34
N ALA A 165 11.70 -20.15 -0.28
CA ALA A 165 12.55 -19.05 0.19
C ALA A 165 14.07 -19.29 -0.05
N ASP A 166 14.42 -20.15 -1.01
CA ASP A 166 15.80 -20.36 -1.45
C ASP A 166 16.49 -19.06 -1.89
N GLU A 167 17.81 -18.97 -1.70
CA GLU A 167 18.59 -17.80 -2.09
C GLU A 167 18.42 -17.44 -3.58
N MET A 168 18.53 -16.15 -3.90
CA MET A 168 18.42 -15.62 -5.26
C MET A 168 19.49 -16.20 -6.17
N GLY A 169 19.13 -17.15 -7.04
CA GLY A 169 20.10 -17.76 -7.95
C GLY A 169 19.96 -19.25 -8.12
N LEU A 170 19.36 -19.93 -7.13
CA LEU A 170 19.25 -21.38 -7.08
C LEU A 170 18.22 -22.00 -8.05
N GLY A 171 17.67 -21.23 -8.99
CA GLY A 171 16.72 -21.73 -9.99
C GLY A 171 15.32 -22.03 -9.43
N LYS A 172 14.76 -21.13 -8.61
CA LYS A 172 13.40 -21.25 -8.07
C LYS A 172 12.33 -21.38 -9.16
N THR A 173 12.45 -20.60 -10.23
CA THR A 173 11.56 -20.64 -11.40
C THR A 173 11.52 -22.03 -12.03
N LEU A 174 12.68 -22.65 -12.24
CA LEU A 174 12.79 -24.02 -12.75
C LEU A 174 12.16 -25.06 -11.80
N GLN A 175 12.38 -24.94 -10.48
CA GLN A 175 11.74 -25.83 -9.50
C GLN A 175 10.20 -25.72 -9.58
N THR A 176 9.66 -24.51 -9.69
CA THR A 176 8.22 -24.29 -9.84
C THR A 176 7.68 -24.81 -11.18
N ILE A 177 8.38 -24.59 -12.29
CA ILE A 177 7.96 -25.10 -13.61
C ILE A 177 7.97 -26.63 -13.62
N ALA A 178 9.01 -27.25 -13.07
CA ALA A 178 9.06 -28.71 -12.93
C ALA A 178 7.91 -29.24 -12.06
N PHE A 179 7.54 -28.53 -11.00
CA PHE A 179 6.39 -28.86 -10.17
C PHE A 179 5.05 -28.73 -10.91
N LEU A 180 4.84 -27.67 -11.69
CA LEU A 180 3.66 -27.55 -12.55
C LEU A 180 3.63 -28.64 -13.65
N GLY A 181 4.81 -29.05 -14.13
CA GLY A 181 4.96 -30.21 -15.02
C GLY A 181 4.55 -31.52 -14.35
N TYR A 182 4.95 -31.74 -13.09
CA TYR A 182 4.50 -32.89 -12.30
C TYR A 182 2.97 -32.97 -12.22
N LEU A 183 2.30 -31.85 -11.90
CA LEU A 183 0.83 -31.77 -11.86
C LEU A 183 0.20 -32.15 -13.21
N ARG A 184 0.80 -31.72 -14.32
CA ARG A 184 0.30 -31.99 -15.67
C ARG A 184 0.51 -33.44 -16.10
N TYR A 185 1.74 -33.94 -16.01
CA TYR A 185 2.13 -35.21 -16.64
C TYR A 185 1.92 -36.43 -15.74
N ILE A 186 1.96 -36.27 -14.42
CA ILE A 186 1.84 -37.38 -13.46
C ILE A 186 0.44 -37.37 -12.83
N GLU A 187 0.01 -36.23 -12.29
CA GLU A 187 -1.34 -36.13 -11.72
C GLU A 187 -2.45 -35.88 -12.74
N LYS A 188 -2.08 -35.66 -14.02
CA LYS A 188 -3.01 -35.41 -15.13
C LYS A 188 -3.97 -34.22 -14.88
N LYS A 189 -3.52 -33.22 -14.12
CA LYS A 189 -4.25 -31.97 -13.83
C LYS A 189 -3.78 -30.86 -14.76
N ASN A 190 -4.58 -30.56 -15.78
CA ASN A 190 -4.29 -29.54 -16.78
C ASN A 190 -4.82 -28.15 -16.42
N GLY A 191 -4.23 -27.51 -15.41
CA GLY A 191 -4.52 -26.11 -15.06
C GLY A 191 -6.00 -25.86 -14.70
N PRO A 192 -6.42 -24.58 -14.53
CA PRO A 192 -5.68 -23.37 -14.82
C PRO A 192 -4.73 -22.96 -13.68
N PHE A 193 -3.51 -22.58 -14.04
CA PHE A 193 -2.48 -22.09 -13.13
C PHE A 193 -2.26 -20.58 -13.31
N LEU A 194 -2.20 -19.84 -12.20
CA LEU A 194 -1.93 -18.40 -12.19
C LEU A 194 -0.54 -18.13 -11.64
N VAL A 195 0.31 -17.50 -12.44
CA VAL A 195 1.64 -17.02 -12.01
C VAL A 195 1.63 -15.50 -11.98
N ILE A 196 1.85 -14.94 -10.79
CA ILE A 196 1.94 -13.50 -10.58
C ILE A 196 3.38 -13.12 -10.33
N ALA A 197 3.94 -12.25 -11.15
CA ALA A 197 5.34 -11.85 -11.03
C ALA A 197 5.56 -10.35 -11.35
N PRO A 198 6.70 -9.76 -10.97
CA PRO A 198 7.07 -8.40 -11.36
C PRO A 198 7.03 -8.21 -12.89
N LYS A 199 6.65 -7.00 -13.35
CA LYS A 199 6.53 -6.69 -14.80
C LYS A 199 7.79 -7.03 -15.60
N SER A 200 8.95 -6.88 -15.00
CA SER A 200 10.26 -7.18 -15.59
C SER A 200 10.55 -8.67 -15.78
N THR A 201 9.97 -9.56 -14.96
CA THR A 201 10.27 -11.00 -15.00
C THR A 201 9.25 -11.80 -15.80
N LEU A 202 8.16 -11.19 -16.27
CA LEU A 202 7.10 -11.89 -17.01
C LEU A 202 7.63 -12.64 -18.24
N ASN A 203 8.50 -12.01 -19.02
CA ASN A 203 9.11 -12.70 -20.17
C ASN A 203 10.13 -13.75 -19.76
N ASN A 204 10.82 -13.58 -18.63
CA ASN A 204 11.70 -14.63 -18.12
C ASN A 204 10.90 -15.89 -17.78
N TRP A 205 9.76 -15.73 -17.10
CA TRP A 205 8.82 -16.82 -16.83
C TRP A 205 8.34 -17.49 -18.12
N LEU A 206 7.88 -16.72 -19.11
CA LEU A 206 7.41 -17.28 -20.39
C LEU A 206 8.54 -18.02 -21.14
N ARG A 207 9.74 -17.44 -21.21
CA ARG A 207 10.91 -18.07 -21.84
C ARG A 207 11.31 -19.36 -21.15
N GLU A 208 11.33 -19.37 -19.82
CA GLU A 208 11.66 -20.58 -19.05
C GLU A 208 10.58 -21.66 -19.22
N ILE A 209 9.28 -21.31 -19.21
CA ILE A 209 8.20 -22.26 -19.48
C ILE A 209 8.36 -22.86 -20.88
N ASN A 210 8.52 -22.02 -21.91
CA ASN A 210 8.68 -22.48 -23.29
C ASN A 210 9.97 -23.28 -23.51
N ARG A 211 11.03 -23.03 -22.72
CA ARG A 211 12.29 -23.75 -22.79
C ARG A 211 12.20 -25.12 -22.13
N TRP A 212 11.69 -25.18 -20.91
CA TRP A 212 11.72 -26.39 -20.08
C TRP A 212 10.52 -27.30 -20.32
N THR A 213 9.35 -26.74 -20.66
CA THR A 213 8.10 -27.47 -20.92
C THR A 213 7.35 -26.86 -22.11
N PRO A 214 7.83 -27.07 -23.36
CA PRO A 214 7.30 -26.40 -24.56
C PRO A 214 5.82 -26.70 -24.87
N GLU A 215 5.29 -27.85 -24.40
CA GLU A 215 3.89 -28.26 -24.65
C GLU A 215 2.86 -27.52 -23.79
N VAL A 216 3.31 -26.77 -22.78
CA VAL A 216 2.41 -26.05 -21.88
C VAL A 216 1.98 -24.75 -22.55
N SER A 217 0.67 -24.57 -22.74
CA SER A 217 0.12 -23.33 -23.29
C SER A 217 0.19 -22.23 -22.24
N ALA A 218 1.20 -21.37 -22.37
CA ALA A 218 1.41 -20.22 -21.49
C ALA A 218 1.25 -18.91 -22.27
N PHE A 219 0.56 -17.94 -21.67
CA PHE A 219 0.48 -16.58 -22.21
C PHE A 219 0.68 -15.53 -21.13
N ILE A 220 1.17 -14.37 -21.55
CA ILE A 220 1.32 -13.20 -20.69
C ILE A 220 0.10 -12.31 -20.90
N LEU A 221 -0.64 -12.00 -19.83
CA LEU A 221 -1.65 -10.97 -19.87
C LEU A 221 -0.95 -9.62 -19.65
N GLN A 222 -0.67 -8.92 -20.74
CA GLN A 222 -0.13 -7.56 -20.79
C GLN A 222 -0.84 -6.75 -21.89
N GLY A 223 -0.49 -5.46 -22.00
CA GLY A 223 -0.98 -4.59 -23.06
C GLY A 223 -1.96 -3.52 -22.60
N ASP A 224 -2.44 -2.75 -23.57
CA ASP A 224 -3.39 -1.67 -23.34
C ASP A 224 -4.79 -2.21 -23.04
N LYS A 225 -5.73 -1.31 -22.73
CA LYS A 225 -7.10 -1.71 -22.36
C LYS A 225 -7.78 -2.55 -23.46
N GLU A 226 -7.55 -2.21 -24.72
CA GLU A 226 -8.16 -2.92 -25.85
C GLU A 226 -7.54 -4.31 -26.05
N GLU A 227 -6.20 -4.41 -26.05
CA GLU A 227 -5.46 -5.68 -26.14
C GLU A 227 -5.81 -6.61 -24.99
N ARG A 228 -5.89 -6.08 -23.76
CA ARG A 228 -6.32 -6.85 -22.59
C ARG A 228 -7.75 -7.32 -22.72
N SER A 229 -8.66 -6.51 -23.27
CA SER A 229 -10.05 -6.93 -23.49
C SER A 229 -10.13 -8.09 -24.48
N LYS A 230 -9.33 -8.06 -25.56
CA LYS A 230 -9.23 -9.15 -26.54
C LYS A 230 -8.67 -10.42 -25.90
N LEU A 231 -7.52 -10.33 -25.21
CA LEU A 231 -6.92 -11.47 -24.52
C LEU A 231 -7.82 -12.07 -23.43
N CYS A 232 -8.53 -11.21 -22.69
CA CYS A 232 -9.49 -11.66 -21.67
C CYS A 232 -10.68 -12.41 -22.30
N HIS A 233 -11.19 -11.95 -23.44
CA HIS A 233 -12.32 -12.60 -24.10
C HIS A 233 -11.90 -13.89 -24.82
N ASP A 234 -10.86 -13.81 -25.65
CA ASP A 234 -10.47 -14.86 -26.59
C ASP A 234 -9.69 -16.00 -25.90
N LYS A 235 -8.88 -15.69 -24.88
CA LYS A 235 -8.06 -16.70 -24.18
C LYS A 235 -8.54 -16.98 -22.76
N LEU A 236 -8.67 -15.94 -21.94
CA LEU A 236 -8.92 -16.11 -20.50
C LEU A 236 -10.32 -16.69 -20.21
N LEU A 237 -11.37 -16.08 -20.75
CA LEU A 237 -12.76 -16.56 -20.57
C LEU A 237 -13.11 -17.79 -21.43
N ALA A 238 -12.35 -18.02 -22.50
CA ALA A 238 -12.43 -19.24 -23.28
C ALA A 238 -11.75 -20.44 -22.59
N CYS A 239 -10.97 -20.20 -21.52
CA CYS A 239 -10.12 -21.18 -20.85
C CYS A 239 -9.14 -21.89 -21.81
N ASP A 240 -8.69 -21.19 -22.86
CA ASP A 240 -7.73 -21.68 -23.84
C ASP A 240 -6.29 -21.39 -23.41
N PHE A 241 -5.92 -21.93 -22.24
CA PHE A 241 -4.57 -21.84 -21.68
C PHE A 241 -4.37 -22.85 -20.55
N ASP A 242 -3.11 -23.07 -20.18
CA ASP A 242 -2.74 -23.85 -18.98
C ASP A 242 -2.13 -22.94 -17.90
N ILE A 243 -1.23 -22.02 -18.30
CA ILE A 243 -0.59 -21.06 -17.41
C ILE A 243 -0.89 -19.63 -17.85
N CYS A 244 -1.48 -18.83 -16.96
CA CYS A 244 -1.61 -17.39 -17.14
C CYS A 244 -0.53 -16.67 -16.33
N VAL A 245 0.34 -15.91 -17.00
CA VAL A 245 1.36 -15.08 -16.34
C VAL A 245 0.89 -13.62 -16.33
N ALA A 246 0.75 -13.02 -15.15
CA ALA A 246 0.24 -11.65 -14.98
C ALA A 246 1.12 -10.81 -14.05
N SER A 247 1.07 -9.49 -14.21
CA SER A 247 1.73 -8.56 -13.28
C SER A 247 0.83 -8.20 -12.11
N TYR A 248 1.43 -7.74 -10.99
CA TYR A 248 0.67 -7.26 -9.83
C TYR A 248 -0.30 -6.11 -10.13
N GLU A 249 -0.02 -5.29 -11.14
CA GLU A 249 -0.91 -4.17 -11.49
C GLU A 249 -2.12 -4.66 -12.30
N ILE A 250 -1.88 -5.62 -13.19
CA ILE A 250 -2.91 -6.19 -14.06
C ILE A 250 -3.91 -7.00 -13.26
N ILE A 251 -3.45 -7.72 -12.22
CA ILE A 251 -4.34 -8.49 -11.36
C ILE A 251 -5.35 -7.61 -10.62
N ILE A 252 -4.93 -6.39 -10.22
CA ILE A 252 -5.81 -5.42 -9.56
C ILE A 252 -6.81 -4.83 -10.57
N ARG A 253 -6.33 -4.48 -11.78
CA ARG A 253 -7.16 -3.88 -12.84
C ARG A 253 -8.22 -4.84 -13.37
N GLU A 254 -7.85 -6.09 -13.63
CA GLU A 254 -8.70 -7.11 -14.26
C GLU A 254 -9.31 -8.10 -13.26
N LYS A 255 -9.37 -7.75 -11.96
CA LYS A 255 -9.84 -8.64 -10.89
C LYS A 255 -11.20 -9.30 -11.19
N ALA A 256 -12.09 -8.63 -11.92
CA ALA A 256 -13.42 -9.15 -12.25
C ALA A 256 -13.36 -10.37 -13.19
N SER A 257 -12.38 -10.43 -14.09
CA SER A 257 -12.18 -11.56 -15.00
C SER A 257 -11.53 -12.73 -14.28
N PHE A 258 -10.51 -12.45 -13.45
CA PHE A 258 -9.79 -13.47 -12.67
C PHE A 258 -10.65 -14.16 -11.61
N LYS A 259 -11.64 -13.47 -11.02
CA LYS A 259 -12.58 -14.05 -10.04
C LYS A 259 -13.52 -15.11 -10.60
N LYS A 260 -13.76 -15.10 -11.92
CA LYS A 260 -14.69 -16.05 -12.56
C LYS A 260 -14.09 -17.44 -12.76
N ILE A 261 -12.77 -17.56 -12.56
CA ILE A 261 -12.00 -18.79 -12.78
C ILE A 261 -11.64 -19.37 -11.42
N ASP A 262 -11.85 -20.68 -11.25
CA ASP A 262 -11.36 -21.44 -10.11
C ASP A 262 -9.93 -21.94 -10.39
N TRP A 263 -8.97 -21.49 -9.60
CA TRP A 263 -7.54 -21.73 -9.86
C TRP A 263 -7.03 -22.97 -9.11
N GLU A 264 -6.29 -23.84 -9.78
CA GLU A 264 -5.65 -24.99 -9.10
C GLU A 264 -4.46 -24.52 -8.25
N TYR A 265 -3.60 -23.68 -8.83
CA TYR A 265 -2.47 -23.06 -8.16
C TYR A 265 -2.39 -21.57 -8.44
N VAL A 266 -2.14 -20.81 -7.37
CA VAL A 266 -1.69 -19.41 -7.47
C VAL A 266 -0.25 -19.33 -6.98
N VAL A 267 0.65 -19.06 -7.91
CA VAL A 267 2.09 -18.87 -7.67
C VAL A 267 2.38 -17.38 -7.64
N ILE A 268 3.09 -16.92 -6.61
CA ILE A 268 3.50 -15.52 -6.49
C ILE A 268 5.01 -15.46 -6.40
N ASP A 269 5.63 -14.90 -7.44
CA ASP A 269 7.04 -14.54 -7.44
C ASP A 269 7.28 -13.28 -6.61
N GLU A 270 8.46 -13.12 -6.03
CA GLU A 270 8.85 -11.97 -5.20
C GLU A 270 7.77 -11.55 -4.16
N ALA A 271 7.34 -12.52 -3.35
CA ALA A 271 6.25 -12.37 -2.37
C ALA A 271 6.46 -11.25 -1.32
N HIS A 272 7.64 -10.64 -1.26
CA HIS A 272 7.96 -9.46 -0.46
C HIS A 272 7.05 -8.24 -0.79
N ARG A 273 6.27 -8.29 -1.88
CA ARG A 273 5.24 -7.27 -2.21
C ARG A 273 3.95 -7.39 -1.40
N ILE A 274 3.71 -8.54 -0.75
CA ILE A 274 2.46 -8.89 -0.01
C ILE A 274 2.61 -8.69 1.52
N LYS A 275 3.70 -8.05 1.96
CA LYS A 275 4.02 -7.88 3.38
C LYS A 275 2.96 -7.10 4.19
N ASN A 276 2.20 -6.23 3.52
CA ASN A 276 1.15 -5.45 4.17
C ASN A 276 -0.20 -6.09 3.86
N GLU A 277 -0.93 -6.50 4.90
CA GLU A 277 -2.27 -7.06 4.79
C GLU A 277 -3.29 -6.08 4.20
N GLU A 278 -3.10 -4.78 4.46
CA GLU A 278 -3.97 -3.70 3.97
C GLU A 278 -3.72 -3.37 2.50
N SER A 279 -2.71 -3.97 1.88
CA SER A 279 -2.44 -3.68 0.47
C SER A 279 -3.61 -4.11 -0.41
N MET A 280 -3.90 -3.33 -1.44
CA MET A 280 -4.94 -3.69 -2.43
C MET A 280 -4.64 -5.05 -3.09
N LEU A 281 -3.37 -5.39 -3.27
CA LEU A 281 -2.96 -6.68 -3.85
C LEU A 281 -3.33 -7.85 -2.95
N SER A 282 -2.99 -7.79 -1.65
CA SER A 282 -3.34 -8.84 -0.68
C SER A 282 -4.86 -9.02 -0.57
N GLN A 283 -5.62 -7.92 -0.55
CA GLN A 283 -7.08 -7.98 -0.51
C GLN A 283 -7.68 -8.63 -1.75
N VAL A 284 -7.21 -8.27 -2.96
CA VAL A 284 -7.71 -8.84 -4.21
C VAL A 284 -7.38 -10.34 -4.31
N LEU A 285 -6.17 -10.75 -3.92
CA LEU A 285 -5.77 -12.16 -4.01
C LEU A 285 -6.49 -13.06 -3.01
N ARG A 286 -6.92 -12.52 -1.86
CA ARG A 286 -7.77 -13.25 -0.90
C ARG A 286 -9.17 -13.55 -1.47
N GLU A 287 -9.62 -12.76 -2.43
CA GLU A 287 -10.93 -12.91 -3.07
C GLU A 287 -10.93 -13.98 -4.18
N PHE A 288 -9.75 -14.41 -4.65
CA PHE A 288 -9.65 -15.45 -5.67
C PHE A 288 -9.87 -16.84 -5.07
N SER A 289 -10.65 -17.66 -5.78
CA SER A 289 -10.78 -19.09 -5.49
C SER A 289 -9.51 -19.80 -5.93
N SER A 290 -8.85 -20.49 -5.00
CA SER A 290 -7.65 -21.28 -5.28
C SER A 290 -7.54 -22.49 -4.36
N ARG A 291 -7.16 -23.64 -4.92
CA ARG A 291 -6.94 -24.86 -4.12
C ARG A 291 -5.65 -24.79 -3.31
N ASN A 292 -4.53 -24.51 -3.97
CA ASN A 292 -3.23 -24.38 -3.35
C ASN A 292 -2.52 -23.09 -3.74
N ARG A 293 -1.61 -22.62 -2.88
CA ARG A 293 -0.84 -21.39 -3.05
C ARG A 293 0.64 -21.66 -2.85
N LEU A 294 1.47 -21.07 -3.71
CA LEU A 294 2.92 -21.14 -3.62
C LEU A 294 3.49 -19.72 -3.60
N LEU A 295 4.19 -19.39 -2.52
CA LEU A 295 4.92 -18.13 -2.41
C LEU A 295 6.39 -18.37 -2.73
N ILE A 296 6.96 -17.56 -3.60
CA ILE A 296 8.36 -17.59 -3.97
C ILE A 296 9.00 -16.29 -3.51
N THR A 297 10.09 -16.37 -2.75
CA THR A 297 10.82 -15.20 -2.31
C THR A 297 12.33 -15.46 -2.30
N GLY A 298 13.10 -14.42 -2.64
CA GLY A 298 14.55 -14.43 -2.48
C GLY A 298 15.02 -13.81 -1.17
N THR A 299 14.15 -13.06 -0.50
CA THR A 299 14.50 -12.31 0.71
C THR A 299 14.06 -13.07 1.96
N PRO A 300 14.86 -13.04 3.05
CA PRO A 300 14.42 -13.52 4.35
C PRO A 300 13.07 -12.91 4.75
N LEU A 301 12.23 -13.70 5.42
CA LEU A 301 11.09 -13.17 6.18
C LEU A 301 11.63 -12.14 7.17
N GLN A 302 11.17 -10.88 7.08
CA GLN A 302 11.61 -9.82 7.97
C GLN A 302 10.88 -9.96 9.32
N ASN A 303 11.51 -9.46 10.39
CA ASN A 303 11.12 -9.63 11.80
C ASN A 303 9.80 -8.95 12.22
N ASN A 304 8.88 -8.67 11.28
CA ASN A 304 7.58 -8.09 11.58
C ASN A 304 6.54 -9.22 11.72
N LEU A 305 5.96 -9.36 12.91
CA LEU A 305 4.93 -10.35 13.21
C LEU A 305 3.71 -10.22 12.27
N HIS A 306 3.33 -8.99 11.91
CA HIS A 306 2.23 -8.75 10.97
C HIS A 306 2.57 -9.17 9.53
N GLU A 307 3.85 -9.11 9.12
CA GLU A 307 4.28 -9.63 7.81
C GLU A 307 4.17 -11.16 7.78
N LEU A 308 4.62 -11.81 8.85
CA LEU A 308 4.56 -13.27 8.99
C LEU A 308 3.12 -13.78 9.05
N TRP A 309 2.25 -13.10 9.81
CA TRP A 309 0.83 -13.38 9.83
C TRP A 309 0.18 -13.12 8.46
N ALA A 310 0.51 -12.01 7.77
CA ALA A 310 -0.05 -11.72 6.46
C ALA A 310 0.28 -12.81 5.43
N LEU A 311 1.48 -13.38 5.50
CA LEU A 311 1.90 -14.51 4.66
C LEU A 311 1.22 -15.82 5.08
N LEU A 312 1.10 -16.10 6.37
CA LEU A 312 0.39 -17.28 6.89
C LEU A 312 -1.10 -17.26 6.55
N ASN A 313 -1.77 -16.12 6.74
CA ASN A 313 -3.13 -15.88 6.31
C ASN A 313 -3.26 -16.07 4.80
N PHE A 314 -2.30 -15.56 4.03
CA PHE A 314 -2.31 -15.78 2.60
C PHE A 314 -2.21 -17.27 2.24
N LEU A 315 -1.33 -18.03 2.88
CA LEU A 315 -1.18 -19.47 2.62
C LEU A 315 -2.42 -20.26 3.07
N LEU A 316 -2.92 -20.00 4.27
CA LEU A 316 -3.99 -20.73 4.94
C LEU A 316 -5.03 -19.77 5.54
N PRO A 317 -5.85 -19.11 4.69
CA PRO A 317 -6.89 -18.17 5.14
C PRO A 317 -7.98 -18.88 5.93
N ASP A 318 -8.14 -20.19 5.73
CA ASP A 318 -9.12 -21.00 6.43
C ASP A 318 -8.72 -21.25 7.90
N ILE A 319 -7.47 -21.01 8.28
CA ILE A 319 -7.00 -21.15 9.68
C ILE A 319 -6.69 -19.77 10.27
N PHE A 320 -5.98 -18.92 9.52
CA PHE A 320 -5.48 -17.63 9.98
C PHE A 320 -6.25 -16.43 9.42
N ALA A 321 -7.58 -16.42 9.54
CA ALA A 321 -8.42 -15.34 8.98
C ALA A 321 -8.30 -14.00 9.73
N ASP A 322 -8.23 -14.04 11.07
CA ASP A 322 -8.37 -12.86 11.94
C ASP A 322 -7.01 -12.42 12.55
N SER A 323 -6.53 -11.21 12.23
CA SER A 323 -5.27 -10.67 12.82
C SER A 323 -5.42 -10.46 14.32
N ALA A 324 -6.57 -9.93 14.76
CA ALA A 324 -6.81 -9.66 16.18
C ALA A 324 -6.73 -10.94 17.04
N THR A 325 -7.18 -12.09 16.51
CA THR A 325 -7.09 -13.38 17.22
C THR A 325 -5.64 -13.83 17.35
N PHE A 326 -4.83 -13.58 16.33
CA PHE A 326 -3.39 -13.89 16.33
C PHE A 326 -2.62 -12.97 17.28
N ASP A 327 -2.94 -11.67 17.27
CA ASP A 327 -2.35 -10.68 18.17
C ASP A 327 -2.74 -10.92 19.63
N GLU A 328 -4.00 -11.29 19.90
CA GLU A 328 -4.48 -11.67 21.23
C GLU A 328 -3.70 -12.86 21.79
N TRP A 329 -3.57 -13.94 21.01
CA TRP A 329 -2.78 -15.11 21.37
C TRP A 329 -1.32 -14.75 21.67
N PHE A 330 -0.74 -13.83 20.88
CA PHE A 330 0.61 -13.34 21.09
C PHE A 330 0.73 -12.38 22.29
N SER A 331 -0.37 -11.72 22.69
CA SER A 331 -0.42 -10.76 23.80
C SER A 331 -0.73 -11.40 25.16
N SER A 332 -1.39 -12.56 25.17
CA SER A 332 -1.72 -13.29 26.40
C SER A 332 -0.50 -13.88 27.13
N GLU A 333 0.60 -14.12 26.42
CA GLU A 333 1.88 -14.54 27.01
C GLU A 333 2.77 -13.30 27.24
N SER A 334 2.63 -12.67 28.40
CA SER A 334 2.94 -11.25 28.62
C SER A 334 4.38 -10.94 29.07
N SER A 335 5.30 -11.92 29.14
CA SER A 335 6.72 -11.65 29.44
C SER A 335 7.57 -11.51 28.17
N GLU A 336 8.61 -10.67 28.20
CA GLU A 336 9.56 -10.50 27.07
C GLU A 336 10.31 -11.80 26.75
N GLU A 337 10.55 -12.66 27.75
CA GLU A 337 11.17 -13.98 27.58
C GLU A 337 10.22 -14.99 26.91
N ASP A 338 8.92 -14.89 27.15
CA ASP A 338 7.93 -15.79 26.53
C ASP A 338 7.67 -15.42 25.07
N LYS A 339 7.74 -14.13 24.69
CA LYS A 339 7.69 -13.71 23.28
C LYS A 339 8.79 -14.36 22.43
N GLU A 340 10.00 -14.53 22.96
CA GLU A 340 11.08 -15.23 22.25
C GLU A 340 10.81 -16.73 22.09
N LYS A 341 10.20 -17.36 23.09
CA LYS A 341 9.78 -18.78 23.01
C LYS A 341 8.66 -18.93 21.99
N VAL A 342 7.70 -18.02 21.97
CA VAL A 342 6.59 -18.00 21.00
C VAL A 342 7.10 -17.80 19.56
N VAL A 343 8.07 -16.92 19.34
CA VAL A 343 8.68 -16.73 18.02
C VAL A 343 9.44 -17.99 17.57
N LYS A 344 10.16 -18.67 18.47
CA LYS A 344 10.77 -19.97 18.17
C LYS A 344 9.73 -21.04 17.84
N GLN A 345 8.61 -21.06 18.56
CA GLN A 345 7.50 -21.98 18.26
C GLN A 345 6.91 -21.67 16.88
N LEU A 346 6.71 -20.39 16.53
CA LEU A 346 6.27 -19.99 15.19
C LEU A 346 7.26 -20.39 14.10
N HIS A 347 8.56 -20.25 14.31
CA HIS A 347 9.56 -20.73 13.35
C HIS A 347 9.58 -22.26 13.22
N THR A 348 9.37 -22.99 14.32
CA THR A 348 9.23 -24.46 14.30
C THR A 348 7.97 -24.86 13.52
N VAL A 349 6.89 -24.10 13.69
CA VAL A 349 5.62 -24.27 12.98
C VAL A 349 5.74 -23.91 11.50
N LEU A 350 6.58 -22.92 11.14
CA LEU A 350 6.82 -22.50 9.76
C LEU A 350 7.83 -23.38 9.01
N SER A 351 8.73 -24.06 9.73
CA SER A 351 9.80 -24.88 9.13
C SER A 351 9.28 -25.90 8.10
N PRO A 352 8.15 -26.60 8.31
CA PRO A 352 7.57 -27.51 7.31
C PRO A 352 7.05 -26.79 6.06
N PHE A 353 6.61 -25.54 6.19
CA PHE A 353 6.04 -24.72 5.12
C PHE A 353 7.07 -23.87 4.37
N LEU A 354 8.31 -23.81 4.86
CA LEU A 354 9.33 -22.93 4.33
C LEU A 354 10.59 -23.71 3.98
N LEU A 355 10.93 -23.73 2.69
CA LEU A 355 12.20 -24.25 2.22
C LEU A 355 13.16 -23.09 1.96
N ARG A 356 14.30 -23.07 2.66
CA ARG A 356 15.35 -22.07 2.44
C ARG A 356 16.73 -22.70 2.51
N ARG A 357 17.51 -22.51 1.44
CA ARG A 357 18.91 -22.93 1.34
C ARG A 357 19.80 -21.79 0.86
N ILE A 358 21.07 -21.82 1.27
CA ILE A 358 22.10 -20.82 0.94
C ILE A 358 22.95 -21.35 -0.24
N LYS A 359 23.43 -20.47 -1.11
CA LYS A 359 24.29 -20.84 -2.26
C LYS A 359 25.52 -21.65 -1.84
N ASN A 360 26.18 -21.24 -0.78
CA ASN A 360 27.39 -21.88 -0.26
C ASN A 360 27.15 -23.33 0.20
N ASP A 361 25.94 -23.65 0.69
CA ASP A 361 25.60 -24.98 1.20
C ASP A 361 25.30 -25.97 0.05
N VAL A 362 24.94 -25.44 -1.11
CA VAL A 362 24.30 -26.21 -2.19
C VAL A 362 25.19 -26.36 -3.41
N GLU A 363 26.06 -25.39 -3.71
CA GLU A 363 26.81 -25.36 -4.96
C GLU A 363 28.28 -24.97 -4.75
N GLY A 364 29.14 -25.99 -4.61
CA GLY A 364 30.59 -25.79 -4.57
C GLY A 364 31.22 -25.38 -5.93
N SER A 365 30.47 -25.44 -7.03
CA SER A 365 30.95 -25.07 -8.36
C SER A 365 30.89 -23.56 -8.65
N LEU A 366 30.08 -22.81 -7.92
CA LEU A 366 29.99 -21.35 -8.08
C LEU A 366 31.06 -20.69 -7.20
N LEU A 367 31.98 -19.94 -7.81
CA LEU A 367 33.00 -19.23 -7.05
C LEU A 367 32.37 -18.15 -6.15
N PRO A 368 32.83 -17.98 -4.91
CA PRO A 368 32.31 -16.95 -4.00
C PRO A 368 32.63 -15.56 -4.53
N LYS A 369 31.67 -14.63 -4.52
CA LYS A 369 31.90 -13.24 -4.93
C LYS A 369 32.91 -12.53 -4.03
N LYS A 370 33.76 -11.68 -4.60
CA LYS A 370 34.70 -10.81 -3.87
C LYS A 370 34.16 -9.37 -3.86
N GLU A 371 33.84 -8.84 -2.69
CA GLU A 371 33.39 -7.45 -2.52
C GLU A 371 34.53 -6.58 -1.98
N LEU A 372 34.74 -5.43 -2.62
CA LEU A 372 35.75 -4.42 -2.28
C LEU A 372 35.09 -3.05 -2.17
N ASN A 373 35.21 -2.40 -1.02
CA ASN A 373 34.80 -1.01 -0.86
C ASN A 373 35.96 -0.11 -1.27
N VAL A 374 35.79 0.64 -2.36
CA VAL A 374 36.78 1.56 -2.91
C VAL A 374 36.51 2.95 -2.30
N TYR A 375 37.40 3.37 -1.40
CA TYR A 375 37.30 4.67 -0.74
C TYR A 375 37.93 5.73 -1.65
N VAL A 376 37.13 6.71 -2.07
CA VAL A 376 37.56 7.77 -2.98
C VAL A 376 37.48 9.13 -2.31
N GLY A 377 38.50 9.96 -2.49
CA GLY A 377 38.48 11.36 -2.01
C GLY A 377 37.48 12.22 -2.77
N MET A 378 37.37 13.51 -2.41
CA MET A 378 36.55 14.49 -3.14
C MET A 378 37.40 15.37 -4.05
N SER A 379 36.91 15.70 -5.25
CA SER A 379 37.55 16.67 -6.14
C SER A 379 37.47 18.10 -5.57
N SER A 380 38.34 19.00 -6.04
CA SER A 380 38.33 20.42 -5.62
C SER A 380 36.98 21.09 -5.87
N MET A 381 36.32 20.75 -6.99
CA MET A 381 34.98 21.24 -7.31
C MET A 381 33.92 20.64 -6.38
N GLN A 382 33.99 19.34 -6.08
CA GLN A 382 33.09 18.69 -5.12
C GLN A 382 33.23 19.30 -3.72
N LYS A 383 34.44 19.56 -3.24
CA LYS A 383 34.67 20.22 -1.93
C LYS A 383 34.00 21.59 -1.86
N LYS A 384 34.11 22.40 -2.91
CA LYS A 384 33.46 23.72 -3.00
C LYS A 384 31.94 23.62 -2.93
N TRP A 385 31.33 22.72 -3.71
CA TRP A 385 29.88 22.51 -3.69
C TRP A 385 29.39 21.92 -2.36
N TYR A 386 30.13 20.96 -1.79
CA TYR A 386 29.80 20.37 -0.50
C TYR A 386 29.80 21.41 0.61
N LYS A 387 30.81 22.30 0.63
CA LYS A 387 30.87 23.45 1.54
C LYS A 387 29.71 24.41 1.34
N GLN A 388 29.39 24.78 0.10
CA GLN A 388 28.26 25.68 -0.20
C GLN A 388 26.90 25.10 0.24
N ILE A 389 26.71 23.79 0.12
CA ILE A 389 25.48 23.10 0.58
C ILE A 389 25.38 23.18 2.10
N LEU A 390 26.47 22.92 2.82
CA LEU A 390 26.50 23.01 4.29
C LEU A 390 26.34 24.45 4.80
N GLU A 391 26.97 25.43 4.15
CA GLU A 391 26.87 26.85 4.51
C GLU A 391 25.46 27.42 4.31
N LYS A 392 24.74 26.98 3.27
CA LYS A 392 23.39 27.45 2.97
C LYS A 392 22.38 27.10 4.08
N ASP A 393 22.59 25.96 4.74
CA ASP A 393 21.72 25.44 5.80
C ASP A 393 22.49 25.30 7.13
N ILE A 394 23.44 26.20 7.42
CA ILE A 394 24.36 26.09 8.57
C ILE A 394 23.64 26.02 9.92
N ASP A 395 22.49 26.69 10.06
CA ASP A 395 21.65 26.63 11.26
C ASP A 395 21.11 25.21 11.52
N ALA A 396 20.82 24.46 10.45
CA ALA A 396 20.37 23.09 10.53
C ALA A 396 21.51 22.12 10.84
N VAL A 397 22.71 22.39 10.30
CA VAL A 397 23.91 21.59 10.52
C VAL A 397 24.43 21.73 11.96
N ASN A 398 24.39 22.95 12.51
CA ASN A 398 24.83 23.25 13.87
C ASN A 398 23.78 22.89 14.94
N GLY A 399 22.53 22.57 14.55
CA GLY A 399 21.46 22.24 15.49
C GLY A 399 21.06 23.39 16.43
N SER A 400 21.32 24.64 16.03
CA SER A 400 21.19 25.84 16.88
C SER A 400 19.74 26.19 17.23
N ASN A 401 18.76 25.75 16.44
CA ASN A 401 17.34 25.88 16.73
C ASN A 401 16.76 24.56 17.25
N GLY A 402 16.87 24.34 18.56
CA GLY A 402 16.23 23.23 19.25
C GLY A 402 14.73 23.14 18.92
N GLN A 403 14.28 21.93 18.56
CA GLN A 403 12.89 21.49 18.46
C GLN A 403 12.04 21.92 17.23
N LYS A 404 12.47 22.84 16.35
CA LYS A 404 11.62 23.31 15.20
C LYS A 404 12.05 22.88 13.80
N GLU A 405 13.09 22.07 13.65
CA GLU A 405 13.51 21.64 12.30
C GLU A 405 12.75 20.41 11.78
N SER A 406 12.28 20.51 10.54
CA SER A 406 11.52 19.45 9.88
C SER A 406 12.47 18.36 9.36
N LYS A 407 12.10 17.09 9.59
CA LYS A 407 12.82 15.91 9.08
C LYS A 407 13.02 15.99 7.55
N THR A 408 12.07 16.59 6.84
CA THR A 408 12.14 16.84 5.40
C THR A 408 13.29 17.76 4.99
N ARG A 409 13.63 18.78 5.79
CA ARG A 409 14.77 19.66 5.50
C ARG A 409 16.10 18.92 5.62
N LEU A 410 16.29 18.15 6.68
CA LEU A 410 17.50 17.32 6.88
C LEU A 410 17.65 16.26 5.78
N LEU A 411 16.55 15.61 5.39
CA LEU A 411 16.54 14.65 4.28
C LEU A 411 16.94 15.31 2.95
N ASN A 412 16.50 16.55 2.71
CA ASN A 412 16.91 17.30 1.52
C ASN A 412 18.41 17.62 1.54
N ILE A 413 18.97 18.01 2.68
CA ILE A 413 20.42 18.27 2.82
C ILE A 413 21.20 16.99 2.51
N VAL A 414 20.86 15.86 3.14
CA VAL A 414 21.48 14.56 2.87
C VAL A 414 21.37 14.19 1.38
N MET A 415 20.22 14.44 0.75
CA MET A 415 20.03 14.19 -0.68
C MET A 415 20.97 15.05 -1.56
N GLN A 416 21.14 16.33 -1.25
CA GLN A 416 22.07 17.19 -2.01
C GLN A 416 23.54 16.79 -1.77
N LEU A 417 23.91 16.44 -0.53
CA LEU A 417 25.26 15.95 -0.23
C LEU A 417 25.56 14.66 -1.00
N ARG A 418 24.61 13.72 -1.09
CA ARG A 418 24.74 12.52 -1.94
C ARG A 418 24.93 12.86 -3.43
N LYS A 419 24.19 13.83 -3.97
CA LYS A 419 24.41 14.30 -5.35
C LYS A 419 25.83 14.82 -5.54
N CYS A 420 26.33 15.62 -4.60
CA CYS A 420 27.69 16.15 -4.64
C CYS A 420 28.76 15.05 -4.61
N CYS A 421 28.59 14.03 -3.75
CA CYS A 421 29.46 12.85 -3.69
C CYS A 421 29.49 12.07 -5.01
N ASN A 422 28.36 12.00 -5.72
CA ASN A 422 28.25 11.33 -7.02
C ASN A 422 28.89 12.11 -8.16
N HIS A 423 28.39 13.33 -8.44
CA HIS A 423 28.89 14.16 -9.53
C HIS A 423 28.46 15.64 -9.38
N PRO A 424 29.37 16.63 -9.51
CA PRO A 424 29.02 18.05 -9.42
C PRO A 424 27.98 18.53 -10.45
N TYR A 425 28.01 18.00 -11.68
CA TYR A 425 27.10 18.43 -12.77
C TYR A 425 25.62 18.05 -12.56
N LEU A 426 25.29 17.38 -11.45
CA LEU A 426 23.91 17.24 -11.02
C LEU A 426 23.30 18.57 -10.53
N PHE A 427 24.14 19.58 -10.26
CA PHE A 427 23.72 20.92 -9.89
C PHE A 427 23.73 21.85 -11.10
N ASP A 428 22.64 22.58 -11.28
CA ASP A 428 22.52 23.55 -12.36
C ASP A 428 23.53 24.70 -12.13
N GLY A 429 24.30 25.03 -13.17
CA GLY A 429 25.38 26.03 -13.11
C GLY A 429 26.72 25.51 -12.58
N ALA A 430 26.84 24.20 -12.30
CA ALA A 430 28.14 23.58 -12.03
C ALA A 430 28.94 23.36 -13.33
N GLU A 431 28.27 22.96 -14.41
CA GLU A 431 28.92 22.72 -15.69
C GLU A 431 29.33 24.05 -16.37
N PRO A 432 30.59 24.18 -16.82
CA PRO A 432 31.04 25.37 -17.55
C PRO A 432 30.35 25.43 -18.92
N GLY A 433 29.65 26.52 -19.22
CA GLY A 433 28.95 26.71 -20.50
C GLY A 433 27.84 27.76 -20.43
N PRO A 434 27.20 28.13 -21.56
CA PRO A 434 27.16 27.42 -22.85
C PRO A 434 28.34 27.70 -23.81
N PRO A 435 28.72 26.77 -24.72
CA PRO A 435 28.14 25.43 -24.91
C PRO A 435 28.65 24.42 -23.87
N TYR A 436 27.78 23.49 -23.47
CA TYR A 436 28.15 22.35 -22.64
C TYR A 436 28.90 21.33 -23.51
N THR A 437 30.14 21.00 -23.14
CA THR A 437 31.01 20.09 -23.91
C THR A 437 31.33 18.84 -23.09
N THR A 438 31.39 17.68 -23.75
CA THR A 438 31.80 16.41 -23.13
C THR A 438 33.31 16.24 -23.23
N ASP A 439 34.06 17.11 -22.56
CA ASP A 439 35.52 17.06 -22.55
C ASP A 439 36.05 16.29 -21.31
N GLU A 440 37.38 16.13 -21.21
CA GLU A 440 38.04 15.49 -20.07
C GLU A 440 37.68 16.11 -18.71
N HIS A 441 37.19 17.36 -18.69
CA HIS A 441 36.70 17.99 -17.47
C HIS A 441 35.56 17.20 -16.80
N LEU A 442 34.80 16.40 -17.57
CA LEU A 442 33.75 15.53 -17.04
C LEU A 442 34.33 14.50 -16.06
N VAL A 443 35.46 13.90 -16.46
CA VAL A 443 36.19 12.94 -15.63
C VAL A 443 36.92 13.68 -14.50
N TYR A 444 37.59 14.80 -14.79
CA TYR A 444 38.40 15.50 -13.79
C TYR A 444 37.61 16.12 -12.63
N ASN A 445 36.35 16.50 -12.87
CA ASN A 445 35.52 17.15 -11.87
C ASN A 445 34.85 16.17 -10.88
N SER A 446 34.82 14.86 -11.17
CA SER A 446 34.29 13.83 -10.26
C SER A 446 35.36 12.83 -9.84
N ALA A 447 35.56 12.68 -8.54
CA ALA A 447 36.52 11.72 -8.01
C ALA A 447 36.14 10.26 -8.34
N LYS A 448 34.85 9.91 -8.30
CA LYS A 448 34.37 8.58 -8.67
C LYS A 448 34.62 8.27 -10.14
N LEU A 449 34.39 9.24 -11.04
CA LEU A 449 34.67 9.06 -12.48
C LEU A 449 36.16 8.90 -12.77
N LYS A 450 37.05 9.61 -12.07
CA LYS A 450 38.51 9.40 -12.22
C LYS A 450 38.91 7.95 -11.93
N VAL A 451 38.40 7.40 -10.83
CA VAL A 451 38.71 6.02 -10.43
C VAL A 451 38.03 5.02 -11.36
N LEU A 452 36.79 5.30 -11.78
CA LEU A 452 36.06 4.50 -12.75
C LEU A 452 36.78 4.42 -14.10
N ASP A 453 37.28 5.54 -14.62
CA ASP A 453 37.95 5.60 -15.92
C ASP A 453 39.21 4.74 -15.94
N LYS A 454 40.00 4.77 -14.86
CA LYS A 454 41.18 3.89 -14.71
C LYS A 454 40.80 2.42 -14.56
N LEU A 455 39.77 2.11 -13.77
CA LEU A 455 39.29 0.74 -13.57
C LEU A 455 38.72 0.13 -14.87
N LEU A 456 37.91 0.88 -15.60
CA LEU A 456 37.31 0.43 -16.86
C LEU A 456 38.38 0.14 -17.93
N LYS A 457 39.45 0.94 -18.01
CA LYS A 457 40.60 0.65 -18.88
C LYS A 457 41.26 -0.69 -18.53
N LYS A 458 41.57 -0.92 -17.25
CA LYS A 458 42.12 -2.20 -16.77
C LYS A 458 41.17 -3.39 -17.05
N PHE A 459 39.85 -3.20 -16.92
CA PHE A 459 38.88 -4.26 -17.17
C PHE A 459 38.67 -4.57 -18.66
N LYS A 460 38.78 -3.56 -19.53
CA LYS A 460 38.73 -3.72 -20.98
C LYS A 460 39.93 -4.52 -21.48
N GLU A 461 41.13 -4.24 -20.96
CA GLU A 461 42.35 -5.02 -21.24
C GLU A 461 42.23 -6.48 -20.79
N GLN A 462 41.56 -6.74 -19.66
CA GLN A 462 41.30 -8.08 -19.14
C GLN A 462 40.18 -8.83 -19.89
N GLY A 463 39.45 -8.17 -20.79
CA GLY A 463 38.28 -8.77 -21.46
C GLY A 463 37.14 -9.13 -20.50
N SER A 464 37.00 -8.36 -19.41
CA SER A 464 35.86 -8.46 -18.50
C SER A 464 34.68 -7.64 -19.03
N ARG A 465 33.47 -7.91 -18.53
CA ARG A 465 32.26 -7.13 -18.81
C ARG A 465 31.72 -6.55 -17.51
N VAL A 466 31.28 -5.29 -17.57
CA VAL A 466 31.01 -4.48 -16.38
C VAL A 466 29.55 -4.07 -16.31
N LEU A 467 28.92 -4.31 -15.16
CA LEU A 467 27.62 -3.75 -14.79
C LEU A 467 27.84 -2.54 -13.88
N ILE A 468 27.23 -1.39 -14.20
CA ILE A 468 27.29 -0.20 -13.36
C ILE A 468 25.90 0.09 -12.82
N PHE A 469 25.74 0.01 -11.50
CA PHE A 469 24.52 0.36 -10.81
C PHE A 469 24.61 1.77 -10.20
N SER A 470 23.54 2.55 -10.39
CA SER A 470 23.37 3.86 -9.75
C SER A 470 21.93 4.03 -9.24
N GLN A 471 21.75 4.74 -8.14
CA GLN A 471 20.44 5.10 -7.61
C GLN A 471 19.79 6.24 -8.41
N MET A 472 20.59 7.14 -8.98
CA MET A 472 20.12 8.33 -9.66
C MET A 472 20.16 8.15 -11.18
N SER A 473 19.01 8.25 -11.86
CA SER A 473 18.95 8.19 -13.32
C SER A 473 19.77 9.29 -14.00
N ARG A 474 19.80 10.51 -13.41
CA ARG A 474 20.63 11.62 -13.92
C ARG A 474 22.14 11.35 -13.89
N VAL A 475 22.61 10.45 -13.01
CA VAL A 475 24.00 10.01 -13.04
C VAL A 475 24.23 9.05 -14.20
N LEU A 476 23.23 8.23 -14.57
CA LEU A 476 23.31 7.39 -15.76
C LEU A 476 23.37 8.23 -17.03
N ASP A 477 22.66 9.36 -17.10
CA ASP A 477 22.77 10.32 -18.21
C ASP A 477 24.23 10.79 -18.38
N ILE A 478 24.88 11.19 -17.28
CA ILE A 478 26.30 11.60 -17.28
C ILE A 478 27.23 10.44 -17.68
N LEU A 479 26.94 9.22 -17.21
CA LEU A 479 27.72 8.04 -17.57
C LEU A 479 27.51 7.63 -19.03
N GLU A 480 26.35 7.92 -19.61
CA GLU A 480 26.03 7.70 -21.01
C GLU A 480 26.89 8.59 -21.91
N ASP A 481 26.95 9.89 -21.58
CA ASP A 481 27.82 10.87 -22.25
C ASP A 481 29.30 10.48 -22.11
N TYR A 482 29.72 10.02 -20.92
CA TYR A 482 31.07 9.51 -20.69
C TYR A 482 31.38 8.25 -21.52
N CYS A 483 30.45 7.30 -21.62
CA CYS A 483 30.64 6.10 -22.44
C CYS A 483 30.72 6.46 -23.93
N TYR A 484 29.94 7.45 -24.37
CA TYR A 484 30.04 7.99 -25.73
C TYR A 484 31.39 8.65 -25.97
N PHE A 485 31.86 9.50 -25.05
CA PHE A 485 33.17 10.15 -25.11
C PHE A 485 34.35 9.18 -25.16
N ARG A 486 34.27 8.05 -24.45
CA ARG A 486 35.31 6.98 -24.46
C ARG A 486 35.08 5.88 -25.49
N GLU A 487 34.06 6.02 -26.36
CA GLU A 487 33.68 5.03 -27.38
C GLU A 487 33.46 3.61 -26.80
N TYR A 488 32.83 3.53 -25.62
CA TYR A 488 32.42 2.25 -25.04
C TYR A 488 31.03 1.88 -25.53
N GLU A 489 30.88 0.67 -26.06
CA GLU A 489 29.55 0.14 -26.36
C GLU A 489 28.81 -0.22 -25.08
N TYR A 490 27.62 0.36 -24.88
CA TYR A 490 26.82 0.14 -23.69
C TYR A 490 25.35 -0.20 -24.00
N CYS A 491 24.66 -0.71 -22.98
CA CYS A 491 23.20 -0.80 -22.88
C CYS A 491 22.73 -0.05 -21.63
N ARG A 492 21.53 0.54 -21.66
CA ARG A 492 20.96 1.27 -20.52
C ARG A 492 19.55 0.76 -20.19
N ILE A 493 19.31 0.44 -18.92
CA ILE A 493 17.96 0.17 -18.40
C ILE A 493 17.70 1.03 -17.17
N ASP A 494 16.67 1.86 -17.27
CA ASP A 494 16.11 2.65 -16.17
C ASP A 494 14.61 2.41 -15.98
N GLY A 495 14.01 3.12 -15.01
CA GLY A 495 12.59 2.99 -14.69
C GLY A 495 11.63 3.48 -15.77
N SER A 496 12.10 4.24 -16.76
CA SER A 496 11.32 4.79 -17.87
C SER A 496 11.42 3.97 -19.15
N THR A 497 12.42 3.10 -19.29
CA THR A 497 12.56 2.22 -20.47
C THR A 497 11.31 1.39 -20.75
N ALA A 498 10.90 1.37 -22.03
CA ALA A 498 9.81 0.53 -22.50
C ALA A 498 10.12 -0.96 -22.27
N HIS A 499 9.07 -1.77 -22.19
CA HIS A 499 9.23 -3.18 -21.86
C HIS A 499 9.96 -3.96 -22.96
N GLU A 500 9.67 -3.68 -24.23
CA GLU A 500 10.29 -4.32 -25.39
C GLU A 500 11.77 -3.98 -25.51
N ASP A 501 12.10 -2.69 -25.44
CA ASP A 501 13.50 -2.21 -25.48
C ASP A 501 14.34 -2.81 -24.36
N ARG A 502 13.76 -2.99 -23.17
CA ARG A 502 14.43 -3.64 -22.05
C ARG A 502 14.83 -5.08 -22.38
N ILE A 503 13.95 -5.82 -23.04
CA ILE A 503 14.19 -7.21 -23.43
C ILE A 503 15.31 -7.26 -24.47
N ASN A 504 15.21 -6.43 -25.51
CA ASN A 504 16.20 -6.34 -26.57
C ASN A 504 17.58 -6.00 -25.98
N ALA A 505 17.66 -5.00 -25.09
CA ALA A 505 18.91 -4.63 -24.44
C ALA A 505 19.53 -5.75 -23.57
N ILE A 506 18.70 -6.57 -22.91
CA ILE A 506 19.16 -7.74 -22.13
C ILE A 506 19.69 -8.82 -23.07
N ASP A 507 18.98 -9.09 -24.17
CA ASP A 507 19.35 -10.13 -25.13
C ASP A 507 20.62 -9.73 -25.90
N ASP A 508 20.72 -8.47 -26.34
CA ASP A 508 21.90 -7.92 -27.01
C ASP A 508 23.15 -8.01 -26.14
N TYR A 509 23.01 -7.78 -24.83
CA TYR A 509 24.12 -7.89 -23.90
C TYR A 509 24.51 -9.36 -23.64
N ASN A 510 23.52 -10.25 -23.49
CA ASN A 510 23.75 -11.67 -23.23
C ASN A 510 24.08 -12.49 -24.49
N ALA A 511 23.98 -11.90 -25.69
CA ALA A 511 24.31 -12.56 -26.93
C ALA A 511 25.76 -13.10 -26.91
N PRO A 512 25.97 -14.32 -27.44
CA PRO A 512 27.33 -14.84 -27.61
C PRO A 512 28.12 -13.85 -28.48
N ASP A 513 29.33 -13.51 -28.06
CA ASP A 513 30.22 -12.56 -28.73
C ASP A 513 29.72 -11.10 -28.84
N SER A 514 28.76 -10.71 -27.99
CA SER A 514 28.36 -9.29 -27.89
C SER A 514 29.56 -8.38 -27.61
N LYS A 515 29.64 -7.26 -28.33
CA LYS A 515 30.68 -6.23 -28.15
C LYS A 515 30.35 -5.24 -27.03
N LYS A 516 29.13 -5.31 -26.48
CA LYS A 516 28.68 -4.49 -25.37
C LYS A 516 29.55 -4.75 -24.14
N PHE A 517 30.30 -3.73 -23.73
CA PHE A 517 31.24 -3.79 -22.61
C PHE A 517 30.57 -3.38 -21.29
N ILE A 518 29.76 -2.31 -21.32
CA ILE A 518 29.13 -1.71 -20.15
C ILE A 518 27.62 -1.93 -20.18
N PHE A 519 27.03 -2.26 -19.03
CA PHE A 519 25.58 -2.19 -18.84
C PHE A 519 25.25 -1.20 -17.72
N LEU A 520 24.58 -0.10 -18.07
CA LEU A 520 24.10 0.90 -17.13
C LEU A 520 22.72 0.52 -16.59
N LEU A 521 22.61 0.37 -15.27
CA LEU A 521 21.39 -0.07 -14.60
C LEU A 521 21.06 0.87 -13.44
N THR A 522 19.79 1.23 -13.29
CA THR A 522 19.37 1.78 -12.00
C THR A 522 19.24 0.64 -10.98
N THR A 523 19.62 0.85 -9.72
CA THR A 523 19.55 -0.22 -8.70
C THR A 523 18.14 -0.79 -8.56
N ARG A 524 17.12 0.06 -8.66
CA ARG A 524 15.72 -0.38 -8.62
C ARG A 524 15.29 -1.12 -9.87
N ALA A 525 15.59 -0.64 -11.09
CA ALA A 525 15.17 -1.35 -12.30
C ALA A 525 15.96 -2.66 -12.51
N GLY A 526 17.25 -2.64 -12.18
CA GLY A 526 18.12 -3.82 -12.22
C GLY A 526 17.83 -4.85 -11.13
N GLY A 527 17.30 -4.43 -9.97
CA GLY A 527 16.87 -5.32 -8.89
C GLY A 527 15.69 -6.24 -9.26
N LEU A 528 14.91 -5.92 -10.31
CA LEU A 528 13.66 -6.60 -10.63
C LEU A 528 13.81 -7.96 -11.35
N GLY A 529 14.74 -8.81 -10.94
CA GLY A 529 14.78 -10.23 -11.37
C GLY A 529 15.41 -10.55 -12.73
N ILE A 530 16.15 -9.64 -13.37
CA ILE A 530 16.83 -9.90 -14.66
C ILE A 530 18.06 -10.83 -14.51
N ASN A 531 18.48 -11.45 -15.60
CA ASN A 531 19.64 -12.37 -15.62
C ASN A 531 20.77 -11.80 -16.49
N LEU A 532 21.94 -11.55 -15.89
CA LEU A 532 23.10 -10.94 -16.55
C LEU A 532 24.39 -11.73 -16.24
N THR A 533 24.34 -13.04 -16.47
CA THR A 533 25.45 -13.97 -16.19
C THR A 533 26.67 -13.81 -17.10
N THR A 534 26.55 -13.05 -18.19
CA THR A 534 27.68 -12.73 -19.07
C THR A 534 28.64 -11.68 -18.49
N ALA A 535 28.22 -10.94 -17.46
CA ALA A 535 29.06 -9.95 -16.78
C ALA A 535 29.72 -10.54 -15.53
N ASP A 536 31.03 -10.27 -15.37
CA ASP A 536 31.84 -10.74 -14.24
C ASP A 536 32.22 -9.63 -13.25
N ILE A 537 32.06 -8.36 -13.63
CA ILE A 537 32.36 -7.22 -12.75
C ILE A 537 31.09 -6.42 -12.49
N VAL A 538 30.88 -6.10 -11.22
CA VAL A 538 29.78 -5.23 -10.77
C VAL A 538 30.37 -4.02 -10.08
N VAL A 539 30.00 -2.83 -10.54
CA VAL A 539 30.36 -1.55 -9.90
C VAL A 539 29.10 -0.92 -9.33
N LEU A 540 29.08 -0.69 -8.02
CA LEU A 540 28.06 0.10 -7.35
C LEU A 540 28.59 1.54 -7.24
N TYR A 541 28.08 2.43 -8.09
CA TYR A 541 28.51 3.82 -8.13
C TYR A 541 28.10 4.58 -6.86
N ASP A 542 26.91 4.27 -6.33
CA ASP A 542 26.43 4.68 -5.02
C ASP A 542 25.63 3.56 -4.34
N SER A 543 25.60 3.60 -3.00
CA SER A 543 24.92 2.56 -2.19
C SER A 543 23.49 2.96 -1.86
N ASP A 544 22.57 1.98 -1.81
CA ASP A 544 21.21 2.20 -1.29
C ASP A 544 21.22 2.33 0.25
N TRP A 545 20.16 2.93 0.80
CA TRP A 545 19.87 2.88 2.23
C TRP A 545 19.51 1.47 2.70
N ASN A 546 18.97 0.65 1.79
CA ASN A 546 18.64 -0.75 2.05
C ASN A 546 19.73 -1.67 1.48
N PRO A 547 20.56 -2.33 2.32
CA PRO A 547 21.62 -3.22 1.85
C PRO A 547 21.10 -4.40 1.01
N GLN A 548 19.84 -4.82 1.23
CA GLN A 548 19.24 -5.94 0.48
C GLN A 548 19.05 -5.61 -1.00
N ALA A 549 18.82 -4.33 -1.35
CA ALA A 549 18.68 -3.90 -2.74
C ALA A 549 20.01 -4.05 -3.50
N ASP A 550 21.12 -3.65 -2.86
CA ASP A 550 22.46 -3.79 -3.43
C ASP A 550 22.85 -5.28 -3.57
N LEU A 551 22.53 -6.11 -2.57
CA LEU A 551 22.77 -7.56 -2.66
C LEU A 551 22.00 -8.20 -3.82
N GLN A 552 20.73 -7.80 -4.02
CA GLN A 552 19.91 -8.25 -5.15
C GLN A 552 20.49 -7.82 -6.50
N ALA A 553 21.08 -6.61 -6.57
CA ALA A 553 21.76 -6.11 -7.76
C ALA A 553 23.04 -6.90 -8.08
N MET A 554 23.87 -7.21 -7.08
CA MET A 554 25.07 -8.04 -7.25
C MET A 554 24.73 -9.45 -7.75
N ASP A 555 23.67 -10.04 -7.19
CA ASP A 555 23.20 -11.38 -7.53
C ASP A 555 22.54 -11.46 -8.93
N ARG A 556 22.50 -10.37 -9.70
CA ARG A 556 22.16 -10.40 -11.15
C ARG A 556 23.29 -11.01 -11.99
N ALA A 557 24.54 -10.76 -11.59
CA ALA A 557 25.74 -11.33 -12.19
C ALA A 557 26.23 -12.56 -11.41
N HIS A 558 26.17 -12.54 -10.07
CA HIS A 558 26.52 -13.67 -9.21
C HIS A 558 25.38 -14.69 -9.13
N ARG A 559 25.18 -15.42 -10.22
CA ARG A 559 24.11 -16.40 -10.40
C ARG A 559 24.61 -17.66 -11.13
N ILE A 560 23.85 -18.74 -11.01
CA ILE A 560 24.09 -19.99 -11.75
C ILE A 560 24.15 -19.70 -13.24
N GLY A 561 25.24 -20.14 -13.88
CA GLY A 561 25.58 -19.81 -15.26
C GLY A 561 26.84 -18.95 -15.39
N GLN A 562 27.21 -18.24 -14.32
CA GLN A 562 28.48 -17.52 -14.26
C GLN A 562 29.66 -18.51 -14.14
N LYS A 563 30.66 -18.33 -14.99
CA LYS A 563 31.89 -19.15 -15.03
C LYS A 563 33.11 -18.39 -14.50
N LYS A 564 33.09 -17.06 -14.55
CA LYS A 564 34.17 -16.17 -14.09
C LYS A 564 33.96 -15.77 -12.64
N GLN A 565 35.05 -15.42 -11.97
CA GLN A 565 35.03 -14.89 -10.61
C GLN A 565 34.32 -13.52 -10.58
N VAL A 566 33.20 -13.42 -9.87
CA VAL A 566 32.51 -12.13 -9.73
C VAL A 566 33.27 -11.22 -8.77
N ARG A 567 33.60 -10.02 -9.25
CA ARG A 567 34.24 -8.95 -8.46
C ARG A 567 33.28 -7.77 -8.34
N VAL A 568 32.99 -7.37 -7.11
CA VAL A 568 32.08 -6.26 -6.79
C VAL A 568 32.91 -5.10 -6.25
N PHE A 569 32.85 -3.96 -6.91
CA PHE A 569 33.49 -2.71 -6.48
C PHE A 569 32.42 -1.73 -6.02
N ARG A 570 32.41 -1.41 -4.74
CA ARG A 570 31.50 -0.42 -4.16
C ARG A 570 32.23 0.90 -3.98
N PHE A 571 31.79 1.95 -4.65
CA PHE A 571 32.39 3.27 -4.48
C PHE A 571 31.82 3.97 -3.25
N VAL A 572 32.72 4.48 -2.42
CA VAL A 572 32.39 5.18 -1.18
C VAL A 572 33.21 6.45 -1.13
N THR A 573 32.57 7.61 -1.11
CA THR A 573 33.30 8.87 -0.91
C THR A 573 33.76 8.97 0.55
N ASP A 574 35.07 9.05 0.75
CA ASP A 574 35.73 9.09 2.05
C ASP A 574 35.40 10.39 2.81
N ASN A 575 35.30 10.32 4.14
CA ASN A 575 34.95 11.45 5.02
C ASN A 575 33.69 12.20 4.55
N SER A 576 32.66 11.48 4.12
CA SER A 576 31.41 12.07 3.63
C SER A 576 30.17 11.39 4.24
N VAL A 577 28.99 11.86 3.85
CA VAL A 577 27.71 11.24 4.24
C VAL A 577 27.62 9.77 3.78
N GLU A 578 28.26 9.39 2.67
CA GLU A 578 28.16 8.03 2.12
C GLU A 578 28.78 6.98 3.04
N GLU A 579 29.88 7.29 3.74
CA GLU A 579 30.53 6.38 4.69
C GLU A 579 29.59 6.02 5.85
N LYS A 580 28.84 7.01 6.36
CA LYS A 580 27.86 6.80 7.43
C LYS A 580 26.63 6.02 6.95
N ILE A 581 26.22 6.23 5.70
CA ILE A 581 25.15 5.41 5.08
C ILE A 581 25.61 3.96 4.97
N LEU A 582 26.83 3.70 4.54
CA LEU A 582 27.39 2.36 4.42
C LEU A 582 27.52 1.66 5.77
N GLU A 583 28.00 2.36 6.80
CA GLU A 583 28.08 1.84 8.16
C GLU A 583 26.69 1.38 8.65
N ARG A 584 25.66 2.22 8.50
CA ARG A 584 24.30 1.85 8.90
C ARG A 584 23.71 0.71 8.08
N ALA A 585 23.99 0.67 6.77
CA ALA A 585 23.56 -0.42 5.92
C ALA A 585 24.21 -1.75 6.35
N THR A 586 25.51 -1.72 6.68
CA THR A 586 26.26 -2.88 7.18
C THR A 586 25.74 -3.35 8.53
N GLN A 587 25.45 -2.43 9.46
CA GLN A 587 24.84 -2.74 10.74
C GLN A 587 23.48 -3.43 10.56
N LYS A 588 22.62 -2.90 9.68
CA LYS A 588 21.32 -3.51 9.36
C LYS A 588 21.46 -4.91 8.76
N LEU A 589 22.36 -5.08 7.79
CA LEU A 589 22.60 -6.38 7.15
C LEU A 589 23.10 -7.41 8.16
N LYS A 590 24.01 -7.01 9.06
CA LYS A 590 24.56 -7.89 10.07
C LYS A 590 23.53 -8.24 11.14
N LEU A 591 22.71 -7.27 11.56
CA LEU A 591 21.56 -7.54 12.44
C LEU A 591 20.61 -8.55 11.79
N ASP A 592 20.26 -8.34 10.52
CA ASP A 592 19.43 -9.28 9.76
C ASP A 592 20.06 -10.68 9.72
N GLN A 593 21.35 -10.80 9.37
CA GLN A 593 22.06 -12.09 9.31
C GLN A 593 22.11 -12.79 10.68
N LEU A 594 22.39 -12.05 11.76
CA LEU A 594 22.46 -12.61 13.12
C LEU A 594 21.09 -13.08 13.60
N VAL A 595 20.03 -12.31 13.34
CA VAL A 595 18.66 -12.71 13.69
C VAL A 595 18.24 -13.95 12.90
N ILE A 596 18.64 -14.05 11.62
CA ILE A 596 18.36 -15.21 10.78
C ILE A 596 19.16 -16.46 11.21
N GLN A 597 20.45 -16.32 11.53
CA GLN A 597 21.31 -17.45 11.92
C GLN A 597 20.98 -17.99 13.32
N GLN A 598 20.57 -17.13 14.25
CA GLN A 598 20.32 -17.56 15.63
C GLN A 598 18.85 -17.91 15.90
N GLY A 599 17.89 -17.52 15.06
CA GLY A 599 16.46 -17.73 15.31
C GLY A 599 16.01 -17.25 16.69
N ARG A 600 16.77 -16.32 17.27
CA ARG A 600 16.83 -15.95 18.70
C ARG A 600 17.23 -14.49 18.77
N VAL A 601 16.63 -13.75 19.69
CA VAL A 601 16.75 -12.30 19.91
C VAL A 601 15.76 -11.48 19.09
N THR A 602 14.58 -11.31 19.69
CA THR A 602 13.62 -10.28 19.28
C THR A 602 14.11 -8.92 19.74
N ASN A 603 14.03 -7.89 18.89
CA ASN A 603 14.15 -6.51 19.34
C ASN A 603 12.91 -5.71 18.96
N LYS A 604 12.00 -5.55 19.92
CA LYS A 604 11.00 -4.47 19.92
C LYS A 604 11.69 -3.21 20.42
N LYS A 605 12.10 -2.33 19.50
CA LYS A 605 12.01 -0.89 19.75
C LYS A 605 11.17 -0.28 18.65
N LYS A 606 10.05 0.34 19.04
CA LYS A 606 9.45 1.42 18.25
C LYS A 606 10.60 2.33 17.85
N GLU A 607 10.79 2.56 16.56
CA GLU A 607 11.61 3.68 16.10
C GLU A 607 11.08 4.93 16.82
N ASN A 608 11.79 5.37 17.88
CA ASN A 608 11.52 6.65 18.46
C ASN A 608 11.78 7.66 17.34
N LYS A 609 10.74 8.39 16.91
CA LYS A 609 10.85 9.39 15.83
C LYS A 609 12.02 10.37 16.04
N ASN A 610 12.47 10.56 17.28
CA ASN A 610 13.62 11.38 17.66
C ASN A 610 14.98 10.76 17.28
N ASP A 611 15.12 9.43 17.38
CA ASP A 611 16.36 8.68 17.10
C ASP A 611 16.75 8.78 15.61
N SER A 612 15.73 8.81 14.74
CA SER A 612 15.93 9.02 13.29
C SER A 612 16.40 10.43 12.93
N LYS A 613 16.12 11.44 13.76
CA LYS A 613 16.53 12.84 13.50
C LYS A 613 17.96 13.07 13.95
N GLU A 614 18.29 12.65 15.16
CA GLU A 614 19.65 12.71 15.70
C GLU A 614 20.62 11.90 14.86
N GLY A 615 20.17 10.74 14.37
CA GLY A 615 20.90 9.94 13.41
C GLY A 615 21.14 10.59 12.04
N LEU A 616 20.21 11.42 11.54
CA LEU A 616 20.41 12.18 10.31
C LEU A 616 21.34 13.38 10.52
N LEU A 617 21.28 14.00 11.70
CA LEU A 617 22.16 15.12 12.05
C LEU A 617 23.61 14.66 12.17
N SER A 618 23.87 13.53 12.84
CA SER A 618 25.23 12.97 12.95
C SER A 618 25.80 12.57 11.58
N MET A 619 24.96 12.11 10.64
CA MET A 619 25.39 11.86 9.26
C MET A 619 25.87 13.13 8.55
N ILE A 620 25.20 14.26 8.76
CA ILE A 620 25.54 15.53 8.11
C ILE A 620 26.79 16.14 8.73
N GLN A 621 26.96 16.01 10.05
CA GLN A 621 28.13 16.52 10.78
C GLN A 621 29.40 15.72 10.46
N HIS A 622 29.28 14.43 10.15
CA HIS A 622 30.38 13.60 9.68
C HIS A 622 30.95 14.13 8.35
N GLY A 623 32.25 14.46 8.34
CA GLY A 623 32.94 15.03 7.17
C GLY A 623 32.81 16.54 6.99
N ALA A 624 31.81 17.20 7.61
CA ALA A 624 31.68 18.65 7.57
C ALA A 624 32.90 19.34 8.19
N VAL A 625 33.39 18.83 9.32
CA VAL A 625 34.53 19.39 10.07
C VAL A 625 35.80 19.43 9.24
N ASP A 626 36.11 18.34 8.52
CA ASP A 626 37.35 18.23 7.76
C ASP A 626 37.32 19.10 6.51
N VAL A 627 36.15 19.22 5.87
CA VAL A 627 35.93 20.14 4.74
C VAL A 627 36.13 21.60 5.17
N PHE A 628 35.66 22.00 6.35
CA PHE A 628 35.84 23.36 6.86
C PHE A 628 37.27 23.64 7.35
N LYS A 629 37.95 22.67 7.97
CA LYS A 629 39.33 22.80 8.45
C LYS A 629 40.37 22.87 7.33
N SER A 630 40.09 22.23 6.18
CA SER A 630 41.03 22.18 5.04
C SER A 630 41.39 23.53 4.40
N ASN A 631 40.81 24.65 4.87
CA ASN A 631 41.07 26.00 4.37
C ASN A 631 41.93 26.87 5.30
N ASP A 632 42.18 26.46 6.56
CA ASP A 632 42.98 27.21 7.54
C ASP A 632 44.43 26.70 7.55
N SER A 633 45.15 26.94 6.46
CA SER A 633 46.59 26.65 6.32
C SER A 633 47.46 27.65 7.08
N SER A 634 47.20 27.83 8.38
CA SER A 634 48.11 28.54 9.29
C SER A 634 47.78 28.31 10.77
N ALA A 635 47.76 27.05 11.24
CA ALA A 635 48.01 26.71 12.66
C ALA A 635 48.17 25.19 12.89
N MET A 636 49.40 24.80 13.23
CA MET A 636 49.84 23.63 14.02
C MET A 636 49.25 22.22 13.75
N THR A 637 50.12 21.38 13.20
CA THR A 637 50.39 19.96 13.55
C THR A 637 49.47 19.31 14.58
N SER A 638 48.64 18.35 14.13
CA SER A 638 48.17 17.25 14.96
C SER A 638 48.62 15.91 14.38
N GLN A 639 49.14 15.08 15.27
CA GLN A 639 49.71 13.77 15.03
C GLN A 639 48.60 12.74 14.74
N THR A 640 48.23 12.51 13.48
CA THR A 640 47.69 11.21 13.04
C THR A 640 48.06 11.01 11.58
N GLY A 641 48.92 10.03 11.32
CA GLY A 641 49.61 9.81 10.06
C GLY A 641 48.71 9.42 8.89
N THR A 642 48.28 10.41 8.12
CA THR A 642 47.95 10.26 6.70
C THR A 642 48.72 11.33 5.92
N PRO A 643 49.56 10.97 4.94
CA PRO A 643 50.24 11.96 4.11
C PRO A 643 49.22 12.72 3.25
N HIS A 644 49.16 14.04 3.43
CA HIS A 644 48.50 14.95 2.49
C HIS A 644 49.39 15.14 1.25
N PRO A 645 48.85 15.09 0.02
CA PRO A 645 49.52 15.61 -1.15
C PRO A 645 49.19 17.11 -1.26
N ASP A 646 50.03 17.96 -0.66
CA ASP A 646 50.13 19.37 -1.06
C ASP A 646 51.56 19.87 -0.83
N ASP A 647 52.40 19.66 -1.85
CA ASP A 647 53.63 20.40 -2.05
C ASP A 647 53.59 21.00 -3.46
N GLY A 648 52.89 22.13 -3.61
CA GLY A 648 53.40 23.29 -4.36
C GLY A 648 53.87 23.14 -5.81
N LYS A 649 53.44 22.11 -6.56
CA LYS A 649 53.57 22.06 -8.03
C LYS A 649 52.35 21.40 -8.65
N ASP A 650 51.64 22.14 -9.49
CA ASP A 650 50.75 21.61 -10.53
C ASP A 650 51.52 20.59 -11.40
N LYS A 651 51.46 19.33 -11.00
CA LYS A 651 51.71 18.18 -11.87
C LYS A 651 50.57 17.22 -11.64
N ASP A 652 49.96 16.83 -12.76
CA ASP A 652 49.04 15.71 -12.90
C ASP A 652 49.62 14.43 -12.28
N GLU A 653 49.48 14.25 -10.96
CA GLU A 653 49.81 12.98 -10.33
C GLU A 653 48.64 12.02 -10.54
N ASP A 654 48.89 11.07 -11.43
CA ASP A 654 48.14 9.85 -11.60
C ASP A 654 47.72 9.29 -10.23
N VAL A 655 46.41 9.22 -9.97
CA VAL A 655 45.87 8.43 -8.86
C VAL A 655 46.49 7.04 -8.95
N ASP A 656 47.37 6.68 -8.01
CA ASP A 656 47.96 5.36 -7.92
C ASP A 656 46.86 4.39 -7.50
N LEU A 657 46.25 3.78 -8.52
CA LEU A 657 45.09 2.92 -8.37
C LEU A 657 45.43 1.70 -7.50
N ASP A 658 46.67 1.20 -7.57
CA ASP A 658 47.05 -0.01 -6.86
C ASP A 658 47.30 0.29 -5.37
N ALA A 659 47.89 1.45 -5.06
CA ALA A 659 47.97 1.94 -3.67
C ALA A 659 46.57 2.23 -3.08
N LEU A 660 45.66 2.85 -3.86
CA LEU A 660 44.30 3.14 -3.42
C LEU A 660 43.50 1.87 -3.16
N LEU A 661 43.61 0.87 -4.04
CA LEU A 661 42.94 -0.42 -3.86
C LEU A 661 43.50 -1.17 -2.64
N ALA A 662 44.82 -1.13 -2.40
CA ALA A 662 45.42 -1.76 -1.21
C ALA A 662 44.95 -1.09 0.10
N GLN A 663 44.95 0.24 0.18
CA GLN A 663 44.43 0.96 1.35
C GLN A 663 42.93 0.70 1.56
N SER A 664 42.18 0.66 0.46
CA SER A 664 40.75 0.35 0.47
C SER A 664 40.48 -1.08 0.95
N GLU A 665 41.30 -2.05 0.53
CA GLU A 665 41.25 -3.44 1.00
C GLU A 665 41.53 -3.54 2.50
N ASP A 666 42.55 -2.85 3.00
CA ASP A 666 42.89 -2.85 4.42
C ASP A 666 41.80 -2.17 5.27
N LYS A 667 41.26 -1.03 4.82
CA LYS A 667 40.14 -0.35 5.48
C LYS A 667 38.90 -1.25 5.52
N THR A 668 38.57 -1.90 4.39
CA THR A 668 37.46 -2.87 4.29
C THR A 668 37.67 -4.06 5.22
N ARG A 669 38.88 -4.64 5.25
CA ARG A 669 39.22 -5.77 6.12
C ARG A 669 39.14 -5.39 7.59
N SER A 670 39.62 -4.20 7.95
CA SER A 670 39.56 -3.68 9.33
C SER A 670 38.11 -3.47 9.79
N LEU A 671 37.23 -2.93 8.94
CA LEU A 671 35.82 -2.76 9.24
C LEU A 671 35.12 -4.10 9.38
N ASN A 672 35.34 -5.02 8.43
CA ASN A 672 34.79 -6.36 8.50
C ASN A 672 35.25 -7.11 9.76
N ALA A 673 36.52 -6.98 10.15
CA ALA A 673 37.05 -7.54 11.39
C ALA A 673 36.40 -6.91 12.63
N LYS A 674 36.30 -5.57 12.69
CA LYS A 674 35.62 -4.85 13.77
C LYS A 674 34.17 -5.32 13.92
N TYR A 675 33.41 -5.42 12.83
CA TYR A 675 32.04 -5.89 12.91
C TYR A 675 31.99 -7.39 13.23
N ALA A 676 32.91 -8.22 12.72
CA ALA A 676 32.98 -9.67 13.01
C ALA A 676 33.16 -9.98 14.49
N THR A 677 33.94 -9.16 15.22
CA THR A 677 34.18 -9.33 16.65
C THR A 677 33.01 -8.89 17.54
N LEU A 678 32.15 -8.00 17.06
CA LEU A 678 31.05 -7.45 17.86
C LEU A 678 29.89 -8.43 18.00
N GLY A 679 29.47 -8.69 19.24
CA GLY A 679 28.28 -9.49 19.58
C GLY A 679 26.96 -8.72 19.41
N LEU A 680 25.82 -9.43 19.51
CA LEU A 680 24.46 -8.86 19.39
C LEU A 680 24.20 -7.69 20.36
N ASP A 681 24.67 -7.80 21.60
CA ASP A 681 24.51 -6.77 22.64
C ASP A 681 25.41 -5.54 22.41
N GLU A 682 26.61 -5.73 21.87
CA GLU A 682 27.55 -4.63 21.60
C GLU A 682 27.15 -3.83 20.36
N LEU A 683 26.67 -4.51 19.30
CA LEU A 683 26.11 -3.86 18.11
C LEU A 683 24.87 -3.01 18.42
N GLN A 684 24.09 -3.37 19.45
CA GLN A 684 22.96 -2.55 19.91
C GLN A 684 23.40 -1.35 20.75
N ARG A 685 24.49 -1.49 21.53
CA ARG A 685 25.08 -0.40 22.31
C ARG A 685 25.67 0.70 21.42
N PHE A 686 26.06 0.41 20.19
CA PHE A 686 26.53 1.40 19.21
C PHE A 686 25.51 2.48 18.81
N ASN A 687 24.20 2.31 19.10
CA ASN A 687 23.22 3.38 18.95
C ASN A 687 23.32 4.46 20.04
N GLN A 688 24.06 4.18 21.12
CA GLN A 688 24.40 5.15 22.16
C GLN A 688 25.89 5.42 22.02
N ASP A 689 26.28 6.65 21.68
CA ASP A 689 27.68 7.09 21.66
C ASP A 689 28.29 6.99 23.08
N SER A 690 28.71 5.77 23.45
CA SER A 690 29.34 5.42 24.71
C SER A 690 30.68 4.75 24.45
N ALA A 691 31.54 5.41 23.66
CA ALA A 691 32.94 5.00 23.48
C ALA A 691 33.85 5.43 24.67
N TYR A 692 33.29 5.79 25.83
CA TYR A 692 34.04 6.35 26.97
C TYR A 692 33.59 5.83 28.34
N GLU A 693 33.38 4.51 28.46
CA GLU A 693 33.39 3.83 29.76
C GLU A 693 34.48 2.74 29.75
N TRP A 694 35.60 3.04 30.40
CA TRP A 694 36.62 2.06 30.76
C TRP A 694 36.68 2.02 32.30
N ASP A 695 36.51 0.82 32.88
CA ASP A 695 36.53 0.56 34.34
C ASP A 695 35.50 1.35 35.19
N GLY A 696 34.28 1.52 34.69
CA GLY A 696 33.16 2.00 35.52
C GLY A 696 33.28 3.45 36.01
N GLN A 697 34.17 4.25 35.42
CA GLN A 697 34.27 5.68 35.67
C GLN A 697 33.86 6.50 34.44
N ASN A 698 32.84 7.33 34.63
CA ASN A 698 32.36 8.30 33.64
C ASN A 698 33.26 9.55 33.64
N PHE A 699 34.11 9.71 32.62
CA PHE A 699 35.04 10.84 32.51
C PHE A 699 34.40 12.18 32.13
N LYS A 700 33.07 12.24 31.97
CA LYS A 700 32.33 13.45 31.53
C LYS A 700 32.59 14.71 32.38
N LYS A 701 32.76 14.59 33.70
CA LYS A 701 32.72 15.78 34.58
C LYS A 701 34.01 16.61 34.70
N LYS A 702 35.16 16.16 34.19
CA LYS A 702 36.43 16.91 34.34
C LYS A 702 37.03 17.45 33.05
N VAL A 703 36.56 16.99 31.89
CA VAL A 703 37.05 17.47 30.58
C VAL A 703 36.13 18.57 30.01
N GLU A 704 34.88 18.64 30.45
CA GLU A 704 33.87 19.61 30.02
C GLU A 704 34.05 21.05 30.53
N LYS A 705 35.11 21.41 31.29
CA LYS A 705 35.34 22.83 31.63
C LYS A 705 36.44 23.51 30.82
N ASP A 706 37.42 22.74 30.32
CA ASP A 706 38.58 23.31 29.63
C ASP A 706 38.60 23.04 28.12
N ILE A 707 37.57 22.35 27.56
CA ILE A 707 37.43 22.06 26.12
C ILE A 707 36.06 22.50 25.56
N ILE A 708 35.34 23.43 26.22
CA ILE A 708 34.13 24.04 25.62
C ILE A 708 34.54 25.22 24.73
N ASN A 709 35.09 24.86 23.58
CA ASN A 709 34.93 25.53 22.27
C ASN A 709 35.77 24.69 21.28
N PRO A 710 35.15 23.75 20.55
CA PRO A 710 34.75 24.09 19.17
C PRO A 710 33.60 23.22 18.64
N LEU A 711 32.37 23.75 18.59
CA LEU A 711 31.29 23.16 17.76
C LEU A 711 30.33 24.23 17.24
N PHE A 712 30.88 25.40 16.91
CA PHE A 712 30.17 26.47 16.26
C PHE A 712 30.89 26.81 14.96
N ILE A 713 30.32 26.41 13.82
CA ILE A 713 30.82 26.85 12.52
C ILE A 713 30.37 28.31 12.34
N PRO A 714 31.27 29.30 12.29
CA PRO A 714 30.89 30.70 12.18
C PRO A 714 30.27 30.96 10.80
N PRO A 715 29.09 31.60 10.72
CA PRO A 715 28.51 31.97 9.43
C PRO A 715 29.43 32.94 8.70
N THR A 716 29.74 32.67 7.43
CA THR A 716 30.53 33.59 6.58
C THR A 716 29.76 34.90 6.42
N LYS A 717 30.38 36.02 6.80
CA LYS A 717 29.81 37.37 6.69
C LYS A 717 29.39 37.67 5.24
N ARG A 718 28.08 37.67 4.97
CA ARG A 718 27.50 38.31 3.79
C ARG A 718 27.14 39.74 4.15
N GLU A 719 27.86 40.70 3.59
CA GLU A 719 27.40 42.08 3.51
C GLU A 719 26.23 42.15 2.53
N ARG A 720 25.00 42.32 3.05
CA ARG A 720 23.88 42.87 2.29
C ARG A 720 23.08 43.82 3.19
N SER A 721 23.23 45.10 2.87
CA SER A 721 22.28 46.22 3.01
C SER A 721 21.13 46.04 4.02
N THR A 722 21.31 46.70 5.16
CA THR A 722 20.30 47.42 5.96
C THR A 722 18.86 47.42 5.43
N ASN A 723 17.95 46.74 6.14
CA ASN A 723 16.65 47.26 6.60
C ASN A 723 15.77 46.11 7.12
N ALA A 724 15.91 45.79 8.40
CA ALA A 724 14.85 45.18 9.20
C ALA A 724 15.11 45.49 10.68
N ASN A 725 14.18 46.21 11.30
CA ASN A 725 14.25 46.74 12.65
C ASN A 725 14.54 45.64 13.69
N TYR A 726 15.68 45.76 14.38
CA TYR A 726 15.95 45.05 15.62
C TYR A 726 15.15 45.69 16.76
N SER A 727 14.22 44.95 17.35
CA SER A 727 13.71 45.24 18.70
C SER A 727 14.67 44.61 19.70
N VAL A 728 15.42 45.47 20.39
CA VAL A 728 16.50 45.14 21.33
C VAL A 728 15.95 44.73 22.72
N ASP A 729 14.63 44.75 22.93
CA ASP A 729 14.03 44.60 24.27
C ASP A 729 13.84 43.16 24.76
N ASN A 730 13.74 42.17 23.87
CA ASN A 730 13.53 40.78 24.30
C ASN A 730 14.80 40.11 24.85
N TYR A 731 15.99 40.60 24.45
CA TYR A 731 17.26 40.03 24.90
C TYR A 731 17.62 40.45 26.34
N TYR A 732 17.16 41.62 26.79
CA TYR A 732 17.45 42.11 28.15
C TYR A 732 16.52 41.52 29.23
N LYS A 733 15.36 40.97 28.86
CA LYS A 733 14.43 40.38 29.83
C LYS A 733 14.89 39.04 30.39
N ASP A 734 15.51 38.20 29.56
CA ASP A 734 15.94 36.85 29.96
C ASP A 734 17.32 36.85 30.62
N VAL A 735 18.15 37.87 30.35
CA VAL A 735 19.51 37.98 30.92
C VAL A 735 19.51 38.61 32.32
N LEU A 736 18.50 39.41 32.68
CA LEU A 736 18.45 40.11 33.96
C LEU A 736 17.78 39.32 35.12
N ASN A 737 17.30 38.10 34.89
CA ASN A 737 16.68 37.28 35.95
C ASN A 737 17.29 35.87 36.08
N PRO A 738 18.57 35.74 36.48
CA PRO A 738 19.12 34.45 36.84
C PRO A 738 18.79 34.16 38.31
N GLY A 739 17.76 33.37 38.55
CA GLY A 739 17.56 32.70 39.84
C GLY A 739 16.20 32.96 40.49
N ARG A 740 15.27 32.02 40.27
CA ARG A 740 14.34 31.52 41.29
C ARG A 740 13.67 30.25 40.73
N ASN A 741 14.04 29.11 41.30
CA ASN A 741 13.21 27.91 41.24
C ASN A 741 11.85 28.23 41.86
N ASN A 742 10.81 28.33 41.06
CA ASN A 742 9.44 28.30 41.53
C ASN A 742 8.69 27.18 40.81
N GLN A 743 8.32 26.16 41.58
CA GLN A 743 7.19 25.32 41.28
C GLN A 743 5.96 26.23 41.22
N TYR A 744 5.53 26.65 40.03
CA TYR A 744 4.25 27.29 39.86
C TYR A 744 3.17 26.21 39.82
N THR A 745 2.38 26.11 40.88
CA THR A 745 1.05 25.53 40.80
C THR A 745 0.26 26.35 39.77
N VAL A 746 -0.23 25.70 38.72
CA VAL A 746 -1.08 26.34 37.73
C VAL A 746 -2.30 26.87 38.48
N PRO A 747 -2.61 28.18 38.44
CA PRO A 747 -3.82 28.69 39.07
C PRO A 747 -5.03 27.96 38.45
N PRO A 748 -6.06 27.61 39.25
CA PRO A 748 -7.23 26.92 38.74
C PRO A 748 -7.79 27.70 37.54
N LYS A 749 -8.24 27.02 36.49
CA LYS A 749 -8.82 27.67 35.31
C LYS A 749 -10.34 27.69 35.44
N MET A 750 -10.98 28.72 34.92
CA MET A 750 -12.44 28.77 34.83
C MET A 750 -12.99 27.52 34.13
N PRO A 751 -14.12 26.93 34.60
CA PRO A 751 -14.81 25.87 33.88
C PRO A 751 -15.14 26.29 32.43
N LYS A 752 -14.82 25.42 31.46
CA LYS A 752 -15.07 25.69 30.04
C LYS A 752 -16.56 25.62 29.74
N LEU A 753 -17.07 26.56 28.94
CA LEU A 753 -18.43 26.45 28.38
C LEU A 753 -18.51 25.22 27.47
N GLN A 754 -19.64 24.50 27.52
CA GLN A 754 -19.93 23.50 26.51
C GLN A 754 -20.08 24.19 25.15
N PRO A 755 -19.35 23.76 24.10
CA PRO A 755 -19.40 24.41 22.81
C PRO A 755 -20.74 24.12 22.13
N LEU A 756 -21.60 25.13 22.03
CA LEU A 756 -22.82 25.09 21.22
C LEU A 756 -22.43 25.12 19.74
N ASN A 757 -22.52 23.95 19.11
CA ASN A 757 -22.21 23.79 17.70
C ASN A 757 -23.44 24.18 16.85
N SER A 758 -23.28 25.17 15.96
CA SER A 758 -24.36 25.67 15.10
C SER A 758 -25.01 24.60 14.19
N HIS A 759 -24.28 23.53 13.86
CA HIS A 759 -24.77 22.41 13.04
C HIS A 759 -25.74 21.46 13.79
N GLN A 760 -25.86 21.58 15.12
CA GLN A 760 -26.76 20.77 15.95
C GLN A 760 -28.14 21.44 16.17
N LEU A 761 -28.34 22.66 15.64
CA LEU A 761 -29.61 23.41 15.66
C LEU A 761 -30.23 23.63 17.06
N LEU A 762 -29.39 23.73 18.10
CA LEU A 762 -29.79 23.93 19.49
C LEU A 762 -30.45 25.31 19.73
N ARG A 763 -31.34 25.41 20.73
CA ARG A 763 -32.01 26.69 21.07
C ARG A 763 -31.03 27.72 21.64
N PRO A 764 -31.11 29.00 21.25
CA PRO A 764 -30.26 30.06 21.81
C PRO A 764 -30.39 30.24 23.34
N GLN A 765 -31.56 29.93 23.89
CA GLN A 765 -31.86 30.02 25.33
C GLN A 765 -31.02 29.05 26.17
N LEU A 766 -30.56 27.93 25.58
CA LEU A 766 -29.68 26.96 26.24
C LEU A 766 -28.29 27.56 26.55
N LYS A 767 -27.82 28.51 25.74
CA LYS A 767 -26.57 29.25 25.98
C LYS A 767 -26.62 30.04 27.28
N ALA A 768 -27.73 30.72 27.53
CA ALA A 768 -27.93 31.49 28.75
C ALA A 768 -27.95 30.59 29.99
N ILE A 769 -28.55 29.39 29.89
CA ILE A 769 -28.55 28.39 30.96
C ILE A 769 -27.13 27.86 31.25
N TYR A 770 -26.35 27.50 30.22
CA TYR A 770 -24.96 27.05 30.40
C TYR A 770 -24.05 28.16 30.93
N GLU A 771 -24.28 29.42 30.56
CA GLU A 771 -23.55 30.56 31.12
C GLU A 771 -23.88 30.78 32.59
N LYS A 772 -25.16 30.72 32.99
CA LYS A 772 -25.57 30.75 34.40
C LYS A 772 -24.92 29.61 35.19
N GLU A 773 -24.96 28.40 34.66
CA GLU A 773 -24.33 27.21 35.28
C GLU A 773 -22.82 27.37 35.42
N ARG A 774 -22.13 27.88 34.40
CA ARG A 774 -20.68 28.17 34.47
C ARG A 774 -20.37 29.19 35.57
N MET A 775 -21.12 30.28 35.66
CA MET A 775 -20.90 31.31 36.67
C MET A 775 -21.18 30.77 38.08
N TRP A 776 -22.21 29.94 38.25
CA TRP A 776 -22.51 29.27 39.52
C TRP A 776 -21.41 28.27 39.93
N ILE A 777 -20.91 27.46 39.00
CA ILE A 777 -19.80 26.52 39.27
C ILE A 777 -18.51 27.29 39.61
N ALA A 778 -18.22 28.39 38.92
CA ALA A 778 -17.10 29.26 39.25
C ALA A 778 -17.21 29.85 40.67
N LYS A 779 -18.43 30.26 41.08
CA LYS A 779 -18.74 30.73 42.43
C LYS A 779 -18.56 29.61 43.46
N LYS A 780 -19.10 28.42 43.21
CA LYS A 780 -18.96 27.22 44.07
C LYS A 780 -17.50 26.83 44.29
N ASN A 781 -16.66 27.02 43.28
CA ASN A 781 -15.23 26.69 43.32
C ASN A 781 -14.35 27.84 43.87
N ASN A 782 -14.94 28.93 44.38
CA ASN A 782 -14.23 30.13 44.87
C ASN A 782 -13.23 30.70 43.84
N TYR A 783 -13.59 30.68 42.57
CA TYR A 783 -12.70 31.13 41.49
C TYR A 783 -12.70 32.64 41.33
N VAL A 784 -11.52 33.26 41.30
CA VAL A 784 -11.35 34.70 41.01
C VAL A 784 -10.86 34.87 39.57
N PRO A 785 -11.67 35.44 38.66
CA PRO A 785 -11.26 35.62 37.28
C PRO A 785 -10.11 36.59 37.08
N ASN A 786 -9.33 36.34 36.04
CA ASN A 786 -8.16 37.11 35.63
C ASN A 786 -8.35 37.77 34.24
N LEU A 787 -7.40 38.61 33.81
CA LEU A 787 -7.43 39.31 32.52
C LEU A 787 -7.54 38.37 31.31
N ASP A 788 -6.97 37.16 31.40
CA ASP A 788 -7.04 36.12 30.36
C ASP A 788 -8.46 35.52 30.23
N ASP A 789 -9.22 35.52 31.33
CA ASP A 789 -10.61 35.05 31.33
C ASP A 789 -11.53 36.04 30.60
N VAL A 790 -11.27 37.34 30.69
CA VAL A 790 -12.04 38.39 30.00
C VAL A 790 -11.97 38.24 28.48
N VAL A 791 -10.80 37.88 27.96
CA VAL A 791 -10.61 37.60 26.54
C VAL A 791 -11.41 36.36 26.11
N THR A 792 -11.53 35.38 27.00
CA THR A 792 -12.26 34.14 26.75
C THR A 792 -13.79 34.33 26.81
N THR A 793 -14.31 35.20 27.68
CA THR A 793 -15.76 35.46 27.81
C THR A 793 -16.29 36.53 26.85
N TYR A 794 -15.54 37.60 26.61
CA TYR A 794 -16.02 38.77 25.87
C TYR A 794 -15.29 39.00 24.53
N GLY A 795 -14.35 38.13 24.17
CA GLY A 795 -13.54 38.25 22.95
C GLY A 795 -12.37 39.22 23.10
N ASP A 796 -11.60 39.39 22.02
CA ASP A 796 -10.37 40.19 22.03
C ASP A 796 -10.68 41.70 21.94
N VAL A 797 -10.73 42.35 23.10
CA VAL A 797 -10.91 43.81 23.21
C VAL A 797 -9.56 44.49 23.03
N LYS A 798 -9.47 45.57 22.25
CA LYS A 798 -8.16 46.25 22.01
C LYS A 798 -7.81 47.29 23.08
N ASP A 799 -8.80 47.85 23.77
CA ASP A 799 -8.61 48.86 24.81
C ASP A 799 -8.40 48.26 26.21
N GLU A 800 -7.33 48.67 26.88
CA GLU A 800 -6.93 48.22 28.23
C GLU A 800 -7.91 48.66 29.33
N ALA A 801 -8.55 49.82 29.17
CA ALA A 801 -9.55 50.33 30.12
C ALA A 801 -10.82 49.48 30.12
N GLU A 802 -11.36 49.18 28.94
CA GLU A 802 -12.54 48.31 28.79
C GLU A 802 -12.29 46.88 29.29
N LYS A 803 -11.06 46.37 29.20
CA LYS A 803 -10.71 45.05 29.77
C LYS A 803 -10.84 45.02 31.29
N LYS A 804 -10.48 46.10 31.97
CA LYS A 804 -10.59 46.21 33.44
C LYS A 804 -12.05 46.33 33.87
N ASP A 805 -12.84 47.13 33.17
CA ASP A 805 -14.27 47.27 33.46
C ASP A 805 -15.01 45.93 33.25
N LYS A 806 -14.70 45.21 32.16
CA LYS A 806 -15.25 43.87 31.90
C LYS A 806 -14.77 42.81 32.90
N LEU A 807 -13.56 42.95 33.44
CA LEU A 807 -13.05 42.10 34.52
C LEU A 807 -13.85 42.30 35.82
N GLU A 808 -14.15 43.56 36.16
CA GLU A 808 -14.97 43.88 37.34
C GLU A 808 -16.41 43.40 37.16
N LEU A 809 -16.99 43.60 35.98
CA LEU A 809 -18.33 43.11 35.64
C LEU A 809 -18.42 41.58 35.75
N LEU A 810 -17.39 40.87 35.28
CA LEU A 810 -17.30 39.42 35.38
C LEU A 810 -17.18 38.95 36.86
N LYS A 811 -16.38 39.65 37.68
CA LYS A 811 -16.29 39.37 39.13
C LYS A 811 -17.64 39.58 39.83
N LEU A 812 -18.36 40.65 39.50
CA LEU A 812 -19.70 40.92 40.02
C LEU A 812 -20.71 39.85 39.57
N SER A 813 -20.63 39.39 38.31
CA SER A 813 -21.51 38.34 37.79
C SER A 813 -21.33 36.99 38.48
N ILE A 814 -20.10 36.62 38.85
CA ILE A 814 -19.83 35.40 39.62
C ILE A 814 -20.27 35.56 41.07
N ALA A 815 -20.06 36.73 41.68
CA ALA A 815 -20.53 37.01 43.04
C ALA A 815 -22.06 36.92 43.15
N ASN A 816 -22.78 37.38 42.13
CA ASN A 816 -24.24 37.38 42.07
C ASN A 816 -24.85 36.13 41.42
N ALA A 817 -24.07 35.09 41.08
CA ALA A 817 -24.61 33.88 40.46
C ALA A 817 -25.48 33.08 41.45
N GLU A 818 -26.64 32.61 40.96
CA GLU A 818 -27.64 31.83 41.69
C GLU A 818 -27.69 30.38 41.16
N PRO A 819 -28.11 29.39 41.97
CA PRO A 819 -28.34 28.03 41.50
C PRO A 819 -29.52 27.98 40.51
N LEU A 820 -29.45 27.05 39.56
CA LEU A 820 -30.50 26.85 38.55
C LEU A 820 -31.80 26.38 39.22
N THR A 821 -32.94 26.96 38.84
CA THR A 821 -34.26 26.54 39.37
C THR A 821 -34.69 25.19 38.79
N GLU A 822 -35.61 24.48 39.46
CA GLU A 822 -36.11 23.18 38.99
C GLU A 822 -36.75 23.27 37.59
N GLU A 823 -37.44 24.37 37.29
CA GLU A 823 -37.98 24.65 35.95
C GLU A 823 -36.88 24.84 34.90
N GLU A 824 -35.81 25.57 35.23
CA GLU A 824 -34.67 25.77 34.32
C GLU A 824 -33.87 24.48 34.11
N THR A 825 -33.79 23.59 35.11
CA THR A 825 -33.19 22.25 34.94
C THR A 825 -34.01 21.35 34.02
N ASN A 826 -35.35 21.42 34.11
CA ASN A 826 -36.23 20.65 33.23
C ASN A 826 -36.18 21.19 31.79
N ASN A 827 -36.21 22.51 31.61
CA ASN A 827 -36.05 23.16 30.30
C ASN A 827 -34.71 22.82 29.65
N LYS A 828 -33.63 22.71 30.43
CA LYS A 828 -32.32 22.26 29.94
C LYS A 828 -32.40 20.85 29.34
N ILE A 829 -32.98 19.90 30.08
CA ILE A 829 -33.12 18.50 29.64
C ILE A 829 -34.00 18.40 28.38
N GLU A 830 -35.06 19.19 28.31
CA GLU A 830 -35.95 19.23 27.15
C GLU A 830 -35.26 19.82 25.92
N TRP A 831 -34.57 20.95 26.05
CA TRP A 831 -33.87 21.60 24.93
C TRP A 831 -32.61 20.84 24.48
N GLU A 832 -31.97 20.08 25.37
CA GLU A 832 -30.92 19.12 25.00
C GLU A 832 -31.51 17.94 24.21
N LYS A 833 -32.71 17.44 24.55
CA LYS A 833 -33.36 16.37 23.78
C LYS A 833 -33.80 16.79 22.37
N GLU A 834 -34.19 18.05 22.19
CA GLU A 834 -34.57 18.61 20.88
C GLU A 834 -33.37 18.80 19.92
N GLY A 835 -32.12 18.74 20.40
CA GLY A 835 -30.93 18.97 19.59
C GLY A 835 -30.47 17.75 18.78
N PHE A 836 -29.96 17.99 17.56
CA PHE A 836 -29.44 16.93 16.69
C PHE A 836 -28.00 16.54 17.06
N HIS A 837 -27.83 15.85 18.19
CA HIS A 837 -26.51 15.43 18.72
C HIS A 837 -25.79 14.41 17.83
N ASN A 838 -26.55 13.61 17.07
CA ASN A 838 -26.03 12.61 16.13
C ASN A 838 -25.48 13.20 14.82
N TRP A 839 -25.49 14.53 14.67
CA TRP A 839 -24.98 15.22 13.48
C TRP A 839 -23.62 15.85 13.75
N ASN A 840 -22.60 15.42 13.01
CA ASN A 840 -21.25 15.95 13.11
C ASN A 840 -20.99 17.03 12.03
N LYS A 841 -19.96 17.86 12.20
CA LYS A 841 -19.60 18.93 11.26
C LYS A 841 -19.31 18.44 9.84
N LEU A 842 -18.79 17.22 9.71
CA LEU A 842 -18.55 16.58 8.41
C LEU A 842 -19.87 16.24 7.70
N ASP A 843 -20.86 15.74 8.45
CA ASP A 843 -22.18 15.39 7.91
C ASP A 843 -22.95 16.62 7.48
N PHE A 844 -22.85 17.71 8.25
CA PHE A 844 -23.42 19.00 7.87
C PHE A 844 -22.85 19.51 6.54
N ARG A 845 -21.52 19.46 6.36
CA ARG A 845 -20.90 19.85 5.08
C ARG A 845 -21.32 18.95 3.92
N LYS A 846 -21.42 17.64 4.17
CA LYS A 846 -21.94 16.68 3.19
C LYS A 846 -23.39 16.99 2.83
N PHE A 847 -24.24 17.30 3.81
CA PHE A 847 -25.64 17.66 3.59
C PHE A 847 -25.80 18.91 2.71
N ILE A 848 -25.03 19.97 2.98
CA ILE A 848 -25.04 21.19 2.16
C ILE A 848 -24.59 20.91 0.72
N THR A 849 -23.53 20.09 0.57
CA THR A 849 -22.99 19.74 -0.76
C THR A 849 -23.99 18.87 -1.54
N ALA A 850 -24.58 17.87 -0.90
CA ALA A 850 -25.58 16.98 -1.48
C ALA A 850 -26.87 17.74 -1.85
N SER A 851 -27.30 18.68 -1.00
CA SER A 851 -28.45 19.55 -1.26
C SER A 851 -28.24 20.47 -2.47
N GLY A 852 -27.00 20.96 -2.68
CA GLY A 852 -26.66 21.73 -3.89
C GLY A 852 -26.64 20.87 -5.16
N LYS A 853 -26.18 19.62 -5.06
CA LYS A 853 -26.01 18.71 -6.22
C LYS A 853 -27.33 18.10 -6.69
N HIS A 854 -28.17 17.63 -5.77
CA HIS A 854 -29.43 16.92 -6.08
C HIS A 854 -30.67 17.81 -5.99
N GLY A 855 -30.52 19.02 -5.46
CA GLY A 855 -31.59 19.98 -5.20
C GLY A 855 -32.30 19.76 -3.86
N ARG A 856 -32.92 20.82 -3.33
CA ARG A 856 -33.55 20.90 -2.00
C ARG A 856 -34.65 19.86 -1.76
N ASN A 857 -35.27 19.34 -2.83
CA ASN A 857 -36.45 18.47 -2.75
C ASN A 857 -36.12 16.97 -2.88
N SER A 858 -34.89 16.61 -3.25
CA SER A 858 -34.50 15.23 -3.56
C SER A 858 -33.90 14.50 -2.36
N ILE A 859 -34.71 14.28 -1.31
CA ILE A 859 -34.24 13.72 -0.02
C ILE A 859 -33.63 12.32 -0.17
N GLN A 860 -34.21 11.48 -1.04
CA GLN A 860 -33.73 10.11 -1.29
C GLN A 860 -32.32 10.09 -1.91
N ALA A 861 -32.04 11.00 -2.87
CA ALA A 861 -30.73 11.13 -3.49
C ALA A 861 -29.68 11.70 -2.53
N ILE A 862 -30.09 12.62 -1.65
CA ILE A 862 -29.24 13.16 -0.59
C ILE A 862 -28.88 12.04 0.40
N ALA A 863 -29.84 11.22 0.83
CA ALA A 863 -29.60 10.10 1.73
C ALA A 863 -28.64 9.05 1.14
N ALA A 864 -28.73 8.78 -0.16
CA ALA A 864 -27.83 7.86 -0.86
C ALA A 864 -26.35 8.31 -0.81
N GLU A 865 -26.05 9.61 -0.81
CA GLU A 865 -24.66 10.12 -0.70
C GLU A 865 -24.06 9.93 0.71
N PHE A 866 -24.88 9.66 1.73
CA PHE A 866 -24.38 9.33 3.07
C PHE A 866 -23.90 7.88 3.21
N GLY A 867 -24.03 7.04 2.17
CA GLY A 867 -23.40 5.72 2.12
C GLY A 867 -23.81 4.79 3.26
N GLY A 868 -25.05 4.92 3.76
CA GLY A 868 -25.60 4.09 4.84
C GLY A 868 -25.32 4.58 6.27
N SER A 869 -24.67 5.73 6.47
CA SER A 869 -24.40 6.24 7.83
C SER A 869 -25.61 6.86 8.53
N LYS A 870 -26.66 7.23 7.79
CA LYS A 870 -27.91 7.84 8.30
C LYS A 870 -29.10 7.32 7.51
N THR A 871 -30.23 7.15 8.19
CA THR A 871 -31.47 6.68 7.54
C THR A 871 -32.13 7.82 6.77
N GLU A 872 -32.99 7.48 5.81
CA GLU A 872 -33.75 8.48 5.03
C GLU A 872 -34.63 9.34 5.94
N GLU A 873 -35.17 8.75 7.00
CA GLU A 873 -36.02 9.42 7.99
C GLU A 873 -35.25 10.45 8.82
N GLU A 874 -34.03 10.13 9.25
CA GLU A 874 -33.15 11.05 9.97
C GLU A 874 -32.73 12.24 9.10
N VAL A 875 -32.41 12.00 7.83
CA VAL A 875 -32.05 13.05 6.87
C VAL A 875 -33.27 13.94 6.58
N ARG A 876 -34.48 13.36 6.49
CA ARG A 876 -35.73 14.10 6.32
C ARG A 876 -36.05 14.98 7.52
N ALA A 877 -35.90 14.45 8.73
CA ALA A 877 -36.11 15.19 9.98
C ALA A 877 -35.12 16.36 10.10
N TYR A 878 -33.84 16.11 9.81
CA TYR A 878 -32.80 17.14 9.81
C TYR A 878 -33.03 18.21 8.74
N ALA A 879 -33.39 17.83 7.51
CA ALA A 879 -33.68 18.77 6.43
C ALA A 879 -34.86 19.69 6.80
N LYS A 880 -35.95 19.13 7.35
CA LYS A 880 -37.10 19.92 7.81
C LYS A 880 -36.71 20.89 8.92
N ALA A 881 -35.94 20.42 9.90
CA ALA A 881 -35.47 21.26 11.01
C ALA A 881 -34.47 22.35 10.54
N PHE A 882 -33.62 22.03 9.56
CA PHE A 882 -32.65 22.95 8.98
C PHE A 882 -33.34 24.09 8.22
N TRP A 883 -34.31 23.77 7.35
CA TRP A 883 -35.05 24.79 6.60
C TRP A 883 -35.99 25.61 7.48
N ALA A 884 -36.55 25.03 8.56
CA ALA A 884 -37.38 25.76 9.52
C ALA A 884 -36.57 26.70 10.43
N ASN A 885 -35.27 26.44 10.64
CA ASN A 885 -34.41 27.15 11.58
C ASN A 885 -33.15 27.75 10.93
N LEU A 886 -33.24 28.18 9.66
CA LEU A 886 -32.10 28.73 8.89
C LEU A 886 -31.38 29.89 9.62
N GLU A 887 -32.14 30.76 10.26
CA GLU A 887 -31.61 31.95 10.97
C GLU A 887 -30.73 31.60 12.18
N ARG A 888 -30.78 30.35 12.67
CA ARG A 888 -29.98 29.90 13.83
C ARG A 888 -28.57 29.44 13.45
N VAL A 889 -28.31 29.21 12.16
CA VAL A 889 -27.03 28.69 11.67
C VAL A 889 -26.11 29.87 11.31
N GLU A 890 -24.90 29.89 11.87
CA GLU A 890 -23.88 30.87 11.50
C GLU A 890 -23.57 30.80 10.00
N ASP A 891 -23.49 31.96 9.32
CA ASP A 891 -23.25 32.10 7.88
C ASP A 891 -24.30 31.41 6.95
N TYR A 892 -25.56 31.25 7.39
CA TYR A 892 -26.60 30.58 6.60
C TYR A 892 -26.83 31.20 5.20
N GLU A 893 -26.73 32.53 5.06
CA GLU A 893 -26.87 33.23 3.78
C GLU A 893 -25.87 32.74 2.73
N ARG A 894 -24.64 32.44 3.14
CA ARG A 894 -23.59 31.94 2.27
C ARG A 894 -23.90 30.52 1.79
N TYR A 895 -24.40 29.67 2.69
CA TYR A 895 -24.77 28.30 2.35
C TYR A 895 -26.00 28.25 1.43
N VAL A 896 -27.02 29.08 1.70
CA VAL A 896 -28.21 29.19 0.85
C VAL A 896 -27.84 29.66 -0.55
N LYS A 897 -27.02 30.72 -0.67
CA LYS A 897 -26.57 31.23 -1.96
C LYS A 897 -25.77 30.21 -2.77
N ASN A 898 -24.94 29.40 -2.11
CA ASN A 898 -24.21 28.31 -2.77
C ASN A 898 -25.16 27.24 -3.30
N ILE A 899 -26.17 26.85 -2.52
CA ILE A 899 -27.19 25.87 -2.94
C ILE A 899 -27.97 26.41 -4.14
N GLU A 900 -28.40 27.67 -4.12
CA GLU A 900 -29.15 28.29 -5.24
C GLU A 900 -28.32 28.35 -6.53
N THR A 901 -27.03 28.68 -6.40
CA THR A 901 -26.13 28.77 -7.55
C THR A 901 -25.95 27.40 -8.22
N GLU A 902 -25.80 26.33 -7.43
CA GLU A 902 -25.67 24.97 -7.98
C GLU A 902 -27.01 24.44 -8.53
N GLU A 903 -28.14 24.73 -7.89
CA GLU A 903 -29.46 24.39 -8.41
C GLU A 903 -29.74 25.07 -9.76
N GLU A 904 -29.36 26.34 -9.91
CA GLU A 904 -29.46 27.05 -11.17
C GLU A 904 -28.57 26.43 -12.25
N ARG A 905 -27.37 25.97 -11.88
CA ARG A 905 -26.45 25.25 -12.78
C ARG A 905 -27.07 23.95 -13.28
N VAL A 906 -27.63 23.13 -12.38
CA VAL A 906 -28.31 21.87 -12.74
C VAL A 906 -29.53 22.13 -13.62
N ARG A 907 -30.33 23.16 -13.31
CA ARG A 907 -31.48 23.56 -14.13
C ARG A 907 -31.06 23.97 -15.54
N ARG A 908 -29.98 24.76 -15.66
CA ARG A 908 -29.42 25.19 -16.95
C ARG A 908 -28.91 24.01 -17.78
N VAL A 909 -28.26 23.03 -17.15
CA VAL A 909 -27.80 21.81 -17.83
C VAL A 909 -28.99 21.00 -18.39
N LYS A 910 -30.05 20.81 -17.59
CA LYS A 910 -31.28 20.12 -18.05
C LYS A 910 -31.95 20.85 -19.22
N MET A 911 -32.08 22.18 -19.11
CA MET A 911 -32.64 23.01 -20.18
C MET A 911 -31.82 22.91 -21.46
N ASN A 912 -30.48 22.96 -21.36
CA ASN A 912 -29.57 22.81 -22.50
C ASN A 912 -29.66 21.41 -23.12
N GLN A 913 -29.84 20.36 -22.32
CA GLN A 913 -30.01 19.00 -22.81
C GLN A 913 -31.34 18.84 -23.58
N GLU A 914 -32.43 19.42 -23.08
CA GLU A 914 -33.72 19.43 -23.78
C GLU A 914 -33.66 20.25 -25.07
N ALA A 915 -33.01 21.42 -25.06
CA ALA A 915 -32.79 22.25 -26.23
C ALA A 915 -31.99 21.50 -27.31
N LEU A 916 -30.90 20.83 -26.92
CA LEU A 916 -30.09 20.01 -27.82
C LEU A 916 -30.89 18.84 -28.41
N ARG A 917 -31.66 18.13 -27.57
CA ARG A 917 -32.54 17.03 -28.00
C ARG A 917 -33.58 17.50 -29.02
N ARG A 918 -34.25 18.63 -28.74
CA ARG A 918 -35.26 19.22 -29.65
C ARG A 918 -34.64 19.66 -30.98
N LYS A 919 -33.43 20.20 -30.95
CA LYS A 919 -32.71 20.62 -32.17
C LYS A 919 -32.31 19.42 -33.03
N ILE A 920 -31.81 18.35 -32.41
CA ILE A 920 -31.41 17.13 -33.13
C ILE A 920 -32.63 16.41 -33.71
N SER A 921 -33.78 16.39 -33.00
CA SER A 921 -35.01 15.79 -33.54
C SER A 921 -35.61 16.53 -34.74
N GLN A 922 -35.22 17.79 -34.99
CA GLN A 922 -35.65 18.56 -36.16
C GLN A 922 -34.86 18.22 -37.43
N CYS A 923 -33.73 17.51 -37.33
CA CYS A 923 -32.87 17.14 -38.45
C CYS A 923 -32.96 15.64 -38.73
N ALA A 924 -33.09 15.25 -40.01
CA ALA A 924 -33.09 13.84 -40.39
C ALA A 924 -31.65 13.29 -40.44
N ASN A 925 -30.70 14.11 -40.87
CA ASN A 925 -29.26 13.81 -40.84
C ASN A 925 -28.50 14.88 -40.04
N PRO A 926 -28.37 14.71 -38.70
CA PRO A 926 -27.78 15.74 -37.84
C PRO A 926 -26.33 16.13 -38.19
N LEU A 927 -25.56 15.26 -38.86
CA LEU A 927 -24.16 15.54 -39.22
C LEU A 927 -24.05 16.58 -40.36
N PHE A 928 -25.01 16.60 -41.29
CA PHE A 928 -24.97 17.45 -42.49
C PHE A 928 -25.99 18.59 -42.47
N GLU A 929 -27.12 18.42 -41.75
CA GLU A 929 -28.26 19.35 -41.79
C GLU A 929 -28.32 20.31 -40.59
N LEU A 930 -27.53 20.08 -39.53
CA LEU A 930 -27.61 20.88 -38.31
C LEU A 930 -26.99 22.27 -38.52
N LYS A 931 -27.83 23.29 -38.59
CA LYS A 931 -27.43 24.70 -38.65
C LYS A 931 -27.97 25.49 -37.45
N LEU A 932 -27.08 26.22 -36.79
CA LEU A 932 -27.43 27.16 -35.71
C LEU A 932 -27.93 28.47 -36.34
N LYS A 933 -29.07 28.99 -35.89
CA LYS A 933 -29.61 30.27 -36.41
C LYS A 933 -28.73 31.47 -36.04
N PHE A 934 -27.98 31.36 -34.94
CA PHE A 934 -27.05 32.39 -34.46
C PHE A 934 -25.63 31.81 -34.34
N PRO A 935 -24.80 31.89 -35.40
CA PRO A 935 -23.41 31.43 -35.32
C PRO A 935 -22.58 32.33 -34.39
N PRO A 936 -21.55 31.79 -33.72
CA PRO A 936 -20.66 32.57 -32.85
C PRO A 936 -19.83 33.60 -33.65
N SER A 937 -19.65 34.80 -33.11
CA SER A 937 -18.97 35.93 -33.79
C SER A 937 -17.52 35.62 -34.17
N THR A 938 -17.17 35.86 -35.45
CA THR A 938 -15.96 35.40 -36.14
C THR A 938 -14.77 36.39 -36.02
N ASN A 939 -14.53 36.97 -34.85
CA ASN A 939 -13.52 38.05 -34.69
C ASN A 939 -12.07 37.59 -34.41
N ASN A 940 -11.76 36.28 -34.43
CA ASN A 940 -10.41 35.76 -34.18
C ASN A 940 -9.83 34.99 -35.37
N LYS A 941 -8.51 35.14 -35.57
CA LYS A 941 -7.70 34.85 -36.78
C LYS A 941 -7.62 33.39 -37.28
N ARG A 942 -8.51 32.48 -36.84
CA ARG A 942 -8.84 31.16 -37.46
C ARG A 942 -9.93 30.51 -36.62
N THR A 943 -11.11 30.30 -37.21
CA THR A 943 -12.33 29.87 -36.52
C THR A 943 -12.65 28.41 -36.79
N PHE A 944 -13.18 27.71 -35.78
CA PHE A 944 -13.82 26.39 -35.92
C PHE A 944 -14.78 26.41 -37.10
N SER A 945 -14.72 25.39 -37.95
CA SER A 945 -15.66 25.19 -39.06
C SER A 945 -17.07 24.87 -38.55
N GLU A 946 -18.09 25.14 -39.36
CA GLU A 946 -19.46 24.71 -39.07
C GLU A 946 -19.56 23.19 -38.90
N GLU A 947 -18.70 22.43 -39.58
CA GLU A 947 -18.63 20.96 -39.49
C GLU A 947 -18.08 20.49 -38.15
N GLU A 948 -17.05 21.17 -37.63
CA GLU A 948 -16.48 20.92 -36.30
C GLU A 948 -17.52 21.21 -35.20
N ASP A 949 -18.25 22.32 -35.33
CA ASP A 949 -19.30 22.70 -34.37
C ASP A 949 -20.48 21.70 -34.37
N ARG A 950 -20.89 21.21 -35.54
CA ARG A 950 -21.92 20.14 -35.66
C ARG A 950 -21.46 18.87 -34.97
N PHE A 951 -20.21 18.48 -35.17
CA PHE A 951 -19.64 17.29 -34.58
C PHE A 951 -19.59 17.37 -33.05
N ILE A 952 -19.16 18.51 -32.49
CA ILE A 952 -19.15 18.74 -31.04
C ILE A 952 -20.57 18.61 -30.46
N LEU A 953 -21.58 19.23 -31.08
CA LEU A 953 -22.97 19.15 -30.61
C LEU A 953 -23.55 17.73 -30.66
N LEU A 954 -23.22 16.98 -31.70
CA LEU A 954 -23.60 15.56 -31.84
C LEU A 954 -22.96 14.69 -30.75
N MET A 955 -21.68 14.88 -30.48
CA MET A 955 -20.98 14.11 -29.44
C MET A 955 -21.48 14.48 -28.03
N LEU A 956 -21.84 15.75 -27.80
CA LEU A 956 -22.49 16.18 -26.55
C LEU A 956 -23.86 15.52 -26.33
N PHE A 957 -24.63 15.31 -27.41
CA PHE A 957 -25.89 14.57 -27.32
C PHE A 957 -25.66 13.08 -27.05
N LYS A 958 -24.67 12.47 -27.71
CA LYS A 958 -24.32 11.05 -27.53
C LYS A 958 -23.86 10.75 -26.11
N TYR A 959 -22.99 11.59 -25.55
CA TYR A 959 -22.35 11.34 -24.24
C TYR A 959 -23.11 11.96 -23.05
N GLY A 960 -24.00 12.92 -23.30
CA GLY A 960 -24.75 13.65 -22.27
C GLY A 960 -23.92 14.75 -21.58
N LEU A 961 -24.58 15.79 -21.10
CA LEU A 961 -23.94 16.98 -20.50
C LEU A 961 -23.52 16.79 -19.02
N ASP A 962 -23.97 15.71 -18.38
CA ASP A 962 -23.89 15.52 -16.92
C ASP A 962 -22.67 14.70 -16.46
N ARG A 963 -21.92 14.11 -17.41
CA ARG A 963 -20.73 13.32 -17.09
C ARG A 963 -19.47 14.20 -16.99
N GLU A 964 -18.61 13.95 -16.01
CA GLU A 964 -17.40 14.75 -15.77
C GLU A 964 -16.34 14.60 -16.89
N ASN A 965 -16.26 13.42 -17.53
CA ASN A 965 -15.22 13.10 -18.53
C ASN A 965 -15.67 13.31 -19.99
N VAL A 966 -16.77 14.03 -20.24
CA VAL A 966 -17.38 14.17 -21.58
C VAL A 966 -16.41 14.78 -22.58
N TYR A 967 -15.67 15.81 -22.18
CA TYR A 967 -14.75 16.52 -23.07
C TYR A 967 -13.49 15.72 -23.42
N GLU A 968 -13.10 14.76 -22.57
CA GLU A 968 -12.02 13.82 -22.88
C GLU A 968 -12.49 12.78 -23.90
N MET A 969 -13.71 12.25 -23.72
CA MET A 969 -14.32 11.33 -24.69
C MET A 969 -14.52 12.00 -26.05
N ILE A 970 -14.99 13.25 -26.08
CA ILE A 970 -15.12 14.02 -27.33
C ILE A 970 -13.75 14.16 -28.01
N ARG A 971 -12.70 14.50 -27.27
CA ARG A 971 -11.34 14.60 -27.84
C ARG A 971 -10.87 13.28 -28.43
N ASP A 972 -11.09 12.19 -27.73
CA ASP A 972 -10.66 10.87 -28.20
C ASP A 972 -11.47 10.46 -29.44
N GLU A 973 -12.77 10.75 -29.50
CA GLU A 973 -13.58 10.52 -30.70
C GLU A 973 -13.10 11.35 -31.90
N ILE A 974 -12.70 12.61 -31.68
CA ILE A 974 -12.14 13.48 -32.73
C ILE A 974 -10.90 12.84 -33.36
N LYS A 975 -10.02 12.21 -32.57
CA LYS A 975 -8.79 11.56 -33.05
C LYS A 975 -9.04 10.31 -33.89
N HIS A 976 -10.12 9.59 -33.62
CA HIS A 976 -10.44 8.32 -34.30
C HIS A 976 -11.41 8.49 -35.47
N HIS A 977 -11.98 9.69 -35.67
CA HIS A 977 -12.98 9.91 -36.71
C HIS A 977 -12.33 10.15 -38.08
N PRO A 978 -12.65 9.35 -39.14
CA PRO A 978 -12.00 9.45 -40.45
C PRO A 978 -12.12 10.82 -41.13
N LEU A 979 -13.19 11.57 -40.86
CA LEU A 979 -13.39 12.90 -41.47
C LEU A 979 -12.39 13.96 -41.00
N PHE A 980 -11.79 13.81 -39.81
CA PHE A 980 -10.92 14.82 -39.22
C PHE A 980 -9.45 14.39 -39.18
N GLU A 981 -9.07 13.30 -39.86
CA GLU A 981 -7.71 12.76 -39.88
C GLU A 981 -6.68 13.80 -40.38
N LEU A 982 -7.08 14.65 -41.32
CA LEU A 982 -6.24 15.70 -41.92
C LEU A 982 -6.40 17.07 -41.24
N ASP A 983 -7.31 17.21 -40.28
CA ASP A 983 -7.57 18.45 -39.55
C ASP A 983 -6.72 18.53 -38.27
N PHE A 984 -5.45 18.89 -38.45
CA PHE A 984 -4.49 19.08 -37.35
C PHE A 984 -4.94 20.17 -36.35
N PHE A 985 -5.75 21.13 -36.78
CA PHE A 985 -6.25 22.19 -35.91
C PHE A 985 -7.26 21.64 -34.91
N PHE A 986 -8.18 20.79 -35.36
CA PHE A 986 -9.19 20.18 -34.50
C PHE A 986 -8.60 19.08 -33.61
N GLN A 987 -7.65 18.28 -34.13
CA GLN A 987 -6.96 17.24 -33.36
C GLN A 987 -6.04 17.74 -32.25
N SER A 988 -5.49 18.95 -32.38
CA SER A 988 -4.56 19.55 -31.39
C SER A 988 -5.26 20.17 -30.17
N ARG A 989 -6.60 20.20 -30.14
CA ARG A 989 -7.37 20.88 -29.09
C ARG A 989 -7.37 20.13 -27.77
N THR A 990 -7.18 20.89 -26.69
CA THR A 990 -7.29 20.37 -25.32
C THR A 990 -8.76 20.25 -24.90
N PRO A 991 -9.09 19.35 -23.95
CA PRO A 991 -10.47 19.24 -23.43
C PRO A 991 -11.04 20.57 -22.91
N ILE A 992 -10.18 21.44 -22.36
CA ILE A 992 -10.55 22.78 -21.85
C ILE A 992 -10.97 23.71 -23.01
N GLU A 993 -10.31 23.63 -24.16
CA GLU A 993 -10.66 24.42 -25.34
C GLU A 993 -11.98 23.94 -25.98
N LEU A 994 -12.18 22.63 -26.05
CA LEU A 994 -13.45 22.02 -26.48
C LEU A 994 -14.60 22.38 -25.53
N GLN A 995 -14.34 22.45 -24.23
CA GLN A 995 -15.30 22.90 -23.22
C GLN A 995 -15.70 24.37 -23.43
N ARG A 996 -14.72 25.27 -23.66
CA ARG A 996 -15.01 26.69 -23.95
C ARG A 996 -15.82 26.86 -25.24
N ARG A 997 -15.50 26.09 -26.28
CA ARG A 997 -16.26 26.11 -27.53
C ARG A 997 -17.69 25.59 -27.33
N THR A 998 -17.85 24.49 -26.61
CA THR A 998 -19.15 23.91 -26.23
C THR A 998 -20.04 24.90 -25.50
N ILE A 999 -19.52 25.61 -24.49
CA ILE A 999 -20.29 26.62 -23.76
C ILE A 999 -20.80 27.71 -24.70
N THR A 1000 -19.98 28.13 -25.65
CA THR A 1000 -20.37 29.13 -26.66
C THR A 1000 -21.49 28.61 -27.57
N LEU A 1001 -21.40 27.35 -28.01
CA LEU A 1001 -22.43 26.72 -28.86
C LEU A 1001 -23.74 26.51 -28.11
N LEU A 1002 -23.69 26.11 -26.84
CA LEU A 1002 -24.87 25.98 -25.98
C LEU A 1002 -25.55 27.33 -25.73
N GLN A 1003 -24.78 28.42 -25.56
CA GLN A 1003 -25.34 29.77 -25.47
C GLN A 1003 -26.01 30.23 -26.76
N CYS A 1004 -25.48 29.85 -27.92
CA CYS A 1004 -26.11 30.10 -29.21
C CYS A 1004 -27.43 29.31 -29.35
N LEU A 1005 -27.45 28.05 -28.93
CA LEU A 1005 -28.67 27.23 -28.87
C LEU A 1005 -29.71 27.84 -27.91
N GLU A 1006 -29.30 28.26 -26.72
CA GLU A 1006 -30.17 28.90 -25.73
C GLU A 1006 -30.81 30.18 -26.29
N LYS A 1007 -30.04 31.02 -26.99
CA LYS A 1007 -30.57 32.19 -27.70
C LYS A 1007 -31.54 31.82 -28.82
N GLU A 1008 -31.28 30.73 -29.54
CA GLU A 1008 -32.17 30.24 -30.60
C GLU A 1008 -33.54 29.81 -30.05
N PHE A 1009 -33.59 29.13 -28.91
CA PHE A 1009 -34.85 28.71 -28.29
C PHE A 1009 -35.57 29.84 -27.54
N ASN A 1010 -34.82 30.82 -27.01
CA ASN A 1010 -35.41 32.00 -26.36
C ASN A 1010 -35.94 33.06 -27.36
N THR A 1011 -35.53 33.01 -28.63
CA THR A 1011 -36.02 33.93 -29.68
C THR A 1011 -37.12 33.30 -30.54
N GLY A 1012 -38.33 33.24 -29.99
CA GLY A 1012 -39.59 33.32 -30.75
C GLY A 1012 -40.08 32.05 -31.46
N ILE A 1013 -41.00 31.32 -30.82
CA ILE A 1013 -42.00 30.50 -31.53
C ILE A 1013 -43.11 31.46 -32.02
N GLN A 1014 -43.33 31.56 -33.33
CA GLN A 1014 -44.58 32.10 -33.86
C GLN A 1014 -45.69 31.10 -33.52
N LYS A 1015 -46.58 31.47 -32.59
CA LYS A 1015 -47.79 30.69 -32.29
C LYS A 1015 -48.76 30.82 -33.46
N THR A 1016 -48.94 29.74 -34.22
CA THR A 1016 -50.13 29.58 -35.05
C THR A 1016 -51.26 29.03 -34.19
N ASP A 1017 -52.49 29.51 -34.41
CA ASP A 1017 -53.66 29.11 -33.62
C ASP A 1017 -53.93 27.58 -33.68
N GLU A 1018 -53.49 26.91 -34.73
CA GLU A 1018 -53.58 25.45 -34.88
C GLU A 1018 -52.69 24.66 -33.89
N LEU A 1019 -51.56 25.23 -33.44
CA LEU A 1019 -50.67 24.58 -32.48
C LEU A 1019 -51.21 24.70 -31.05
N ASN A 1020 -51.89 25.80 -30.72
CA ASN A 1020 -52.53 25.98 -29.42
C ASN A 1020 -53.72 25.03 -29.25
N ASP A 1021 -54.47 24.74 -30.31
CA ASP A 1021 -55.57 23.77 -30.27
C ASP A 1021 -55.08 22.32 -30.21
N ARG A 1022 -53.93 21.99 -30.79
CA ARG A 1022 -53.27 20.68 -30.61
C ARG A 1022 -52.73 20.49 -29.20
N LEU A 1023 -52.08 21.49 -28.64
CA LEU A 1023 -51.56 21.44 -27.27
C LEU A 1023 -52.67 21.29 -26.23
N LYS A 1024 -53.82 21.96 -26.42
CA LYS A 1024 -54.99 21.74 -25.55
C LYS A 1024 -55.54 20.32 -25.63
N LYS A 1025 -55.59 19.71 -26.82
CA LYS A 1025 -56.03 18.32 -26.98
C LYS A 1025 -55.06 17.31 -26.37
N GLU A 1026 -53.75 17.55 -26.51
CA GLU A 1026 -52.72 16.70 -25.90
C GLU A 1026 -52.67 16.85 -24.37
N ASP A 1027 -52.92 18.05 -23.83
CA ASP A 1027 -53.04 18.27 -22.38
C ASP A 1027 -54.30 17.59 -21.81
N GLU A 1028 -55.44 17.64 -22.52
CA GLU A 1028 -56.67 16.93 -22.13
C GLU A 1028 -56.50 15.39 -22.16
N GLU A 1029 -55.76 14.86 -23.13
CA GLU A 1029 -55.41 13.43 -23.18
C GLU A 1029 -54.40 13.04 -22.08
N GLY A 1030 -53.45 13.93 -21.79
CA GLY A 1030 -52.47 13.76 -20.71
C GLY A 1030 -53.10 13.77 -19.31
N GLU A 1031 -54.11 14.61 -19.06
CA GLU A 1031 -54.89 14.59 -17.82
C GLU A 1031 -55.67 13.29 -17.66
N ARG A 1032 -56.34 12.82 -18.71
CA ARG A 1032 -57.07 11.53 -18.68
C ARG A 1032 -56.15 10.34 -18.42
N LEU A 1033 -54.94 10.36 -18.98
CA LEU A 1033 -53.96 9.30 -18.73
C LEU A 1033 -53.44 9.34 -17.28
N ARG A 1034 -53.25 10.54 -16.71
CA ARG A 1034 -52.86 10.72 -15.31
C ARG A 1034 -53.97 10.32 -14.33
N GLU A 1035 -55.23 10.56 -14.68
CA GLU A 1035 -56.37 10.08 -13.90
C GLU A 1035 -56.45 8.55 -13.92
N LYS A 1036 -56.30 7.92 -15.09
CA LYS A 1036 -56.21 6.45 -15.19
C LYS A 1036 -55.06 5.85 -14.39
N LEU A 1037 -53.87 6.44 -14.47
CA LEU A 1037 -52.71 6.01 -13.67
C LEU A 1037 -52.91 6.23 -12.17
N LYS A 1038 -53.68 7.24 -11.76
CA LYS A 1038 -54.05 7.44 -10.35
C LYS A 1038 -55.08 6.40 -9.89
N GLU A 1039 -56.04 6.04 -10.74
CA GLU A 1039 -57.00 4.97 -10.46
C GLU A 1039 -56.32 3.61 -10.38
N GLU A 1040 -55.40 3.28 -11.30
CA GLU A 1040 -54.62 2.04 -11.27
C GLU A 1040 -53.72 1.96 -10.03
N ASN A 1041 -53.06 3.05 -9.64
CA ASN A 1041 -52.26 3.07 -8.41
C ASN A 1041 -53.11 3.01 -7.14
N LYS A 1042 -54.36 3.49 -7.19
CA LYS A 1042 -55.30 3.36 -6.08
C LYS A 1042 -55.84 1.94 -5.97
N ALA A 1043 -56.11 1.28 -7.09
CA ALA A 1043 -56.48 -0.13 -7.14
C ALA A 1043 -55.35 -1.04 -6.63
N ARG A 1044 -54.09 -0.80 -7.05
CA ARG A 1044 -52.93 -1.53 -6.51
C ARG A 1044 -52.75 -1.35 -5.01
N ARG A 1045 -53.01 -0.15 -4.48
CA ARG A 1045 -52.96 0.08 -3.03
C ARG A 1045 -54.07 -0.65 -2.27
N GLN A 1046 -55.26 -0.76 -2.86
CA GLN A 1046 -56.34 -1.55 -2.28
C GLN A 1046 -56.03 -3.05 -2.34
N GLU A 1047 -55.43 -3.54 -3.42
CA GLU A 1047 -54.95 -4.94 -3.51
C GLU A 1047 -53.81 -5.23 -2.52
N GLU A 1048 -52.92 -4.26 -2.27
CA GLU A 1048 -51.85 -4.36 -1.27
C GLU A 1048 -52.43 -4.33 0.16
N GLU A 1049 -53.43 -3.49 0.45
CA GLU A 1049 -54.15 -3.46 1.74
C GLU A 1049 -54.98 -4.74 1.98
N GLU A 1050 -55.65 -5.28 0.96
CA GLU A 1050 -56.40 -6.56 1.06
C GLU A 1050 -55.45 -7.76 1.25
N GLN A 1051 -54.23 -7.72 0.70
CA GLN A 1051 -53.23 -8.76 0.94
C GLN A 1051 -52.63 -8.70 2.35
N GLU A 1052 -52.45 -7.49 2.90
CA GLU A 1052 -52.01 -7.31 4.29
C GLU A 1052 -53.09 -7.76 5.28
N GLU A 1053 -54.37 -7.47 5.04
CA GLU A 1053 -55.49 -7.99 5.86
C GLU A 1053 -55.63 -9.52 5.76
N GLU A 1054 -55.42 -10.12 4.58
CA GLU A 1054 -55.39 -11.58 4.41
C GLU A 1054 -54.18 -12.26 5.10
N GLU A 1055 -53.05 -11.56 5.23
CA GLU A 1055 -51.88 -12.06 5.96
C GLU A 1055 -52.10 -11.95 7.48
N GLU A 1056 -52.73 -10.88 7.96
CA GLU A 1056 -53.12 -10.73 9.38
C GLU A 1056 -54.18 -11.76 9.80
N GLU A 1057 -55.19 -12.06 8.98
CA GLU A 1057 -56.18 -13.12 9.27
C GLU A 1057 -55.53 -14.53 9.31
N LYS A 1058 -54.52 -14.78 8.45
CA LYS A 1058 -53.76 -16.04 8.47
C LYS A 1058 -52.85 -16.15 9.70
N GLU A 1059 -52.31 -15.04 10.20
CA GLU A 1059 -51.54 -15.02 11.45
C GLU A 1059 -52.43 -15.22 12.69
N GLU A 1060 -53.67 -14.72 12.68
CA GLU A 1060 -54.64 -14.97 13.75
C GLU A 1060 -55.15 -16.43 13.78
N GLU A 1061 -55.36 -17.08 12.63
CA GLU A 1061 -55.73 -18.50 12.57
C GLU A 1061 -54.60 -19.44 13.05
N VAL A 1062 -53.33 -19.09 12.77
CA VAL A 1062 -52.16 -19.86 13.22
C VAL A 1062 -51.93 -19.70 14.73
N ASN A 1063 -52.25 -18.54 15.31
CA ASN A 1063 -52.21 -18.33 16.76
C ASN A 1063 -53.41 -18.97 17.49
N GLY A 1064 -54.60 -19.00 16.88
CA GLY A 1064 -55.77 -19.70 17.42
C GLY A 1064 -55.58 -21.22 17.53
N THR A 1065 -54.94 -21.83 16.53
CA THR A 1065 -54.62 -23.28 16.54
C THR A 1065 -53.48 -23.66 17.50
N ALA A 1066 -52.57 -22.73 17.82
CA ALA A 1066 -51.56 -22.91 18.86
C ALA A 1066 -52.13 -22.84 20.30
N THR A 1067 -53.29 -22.19 20.47
CA THR A 1067 -53.95 -22.04 21.78
C THR A 1067 -54.80 -23.27 22.11
N GLN A 1068 -55.50 -23.87 21.14
CA GLN A 1068 -56.23 -25.13 21.34
C GLN A 1068 -55.31 -26.35 21.59
N ARG A 1069 -54.07 -26.35 21.07
CA ARG A 1069 -53.09 -27.42 21.34
C ARG A 1069 -52.39 -27.31 22.71
N LYS A 1070 -52.51 -26.17 23.39
CA LYS A 1070 -52.01 -26.00 24.77
C LYS A 1070 -53.04 -26.43 25.82
N ASP A 1071 -54.33 -26.42 25.49
CA ASP A 1071 -55.40 -26.81 26.41
C ASP A 1071 -55.65 -28.34 26.46
N GLU A 1072 -55.19 -29.11 25.46
CA GLU A 1072 -55.21 -30.59 25.51
C GLU A 1072 -53.96 -31.22 26.14
N ALA A 1073 -52.89 -30.44 26.35
CA ALA A 1073 -51.61 -30.94 26.89
C ALA A 1073 -51.43 -30.74 28.41
N THR A 1074 -52.41 -30.14 29.09
CA THR A 1074 -52.39 -29.82 30.53
C THR A 1074 -53.31 -30.72 31.38
N GLU A 1075 -53.94 -31.75 30.81
CA GLU A 1075 -54.79 -32.70 31.56
C GLU A 1075 -54.12 -34.05 31.90
N VAL A 1076 -52.84 -34.28 31.58
CA VAL A 1076 -52.21 -35.62 31.78
C VAL A 1076 -51.11 -35.68 32.84
N ASP A 1077 -50.55 -34.56 33.32
CA ASP A 1077 -49.48 -34.57 34.32
C ASP A 1077 -49.84 -33.75 35.57
N THR A 1078 -50.66 -34.29 36.46
CA THR A 1078 -50.62 -34.04 37.93
C THR A 1078 -51.57 -34.97 38.71
N GLU A 1079 -51.36 -36.28 38.63
CA GLU A 1079 -51.50 -37.12 39.82
C GLU A 1079 -50.09 -37.44 40.33
N VAL A 1080 -49.89 -37.41 41.65
CA VAL A 1080 -48.62 -37.68 42.37
C VAL A 1080 -47.70 -36.46 42.55
N ASN A 1081 -48.10 -35.56 43.46
CA ASN A 1081 -47.43 -35.44 44.76
C ASN A 1081 -48.04 -34.29 45.57
N GLY A 1082 -48.72 -34.67 46.65
CA GLY A 1082 -49.29 -33.75 47.63
C GLY A 1082 -48.33 -33.39 48.78
N ASN A 1083 -48.83 -32.45 49.59
CA ASN A 1083 -48.39 -32.02 50.92
C ASN A 1083 -47.15 -31.09 50.94
N SER A 1084 -47.15 -29.90 51.57
CA SER A 1084 -47.96 -29.43 52.70
C SER A 1084 -47.81 -27.92 52.94
N LEU A 1085 -48.92 -27.31 53.40
CA LEU A 1085 -49.06 -26.32 54.49
C LEU A 1085 -48.72 -24.82 54.31
N ASN A 1086 -49.80 -24.05 54.58
CA ASN A 1086 -49.95 -22.83 55.40
C ASN A 1086 -49.94 -21.42 54.77
N GLU A 1087 -51.18 -21.01 54.44
CA GLU A 1087 -51.92 -19.84 54.97
C GLU A 1087 -51.48 -18.37 54.75
N PRO A 1088 -52.46 -17.44 54.70
CA PRO A 1088 -52.42 -16.20 53.92
C PRO A 1088 -52.55 -14.93 54.77
N GLU A 1089 -52.36 -13.73 54.20
CA GLU A 1089 -53.06 -12.48 54.59
C GLU A 1089 -52.63 -11.32 53.65
N GLN A 1090 -53.54 -10.75 52.85
CA GLN A 1090 -54.42 -9.60 53.10
C GLN A 1090 -53.89 -8.23 52.59
N LYS A 1091 -54.74 -7.62 51.74
CA LYS A 1091 -55.04 -6.18 51.56
C LYS A 1091 -53.95 -5.27 50.97
N LYS A 1092 -54.16 -4.70 49.77
CA LYS A 1092 -54.97 -3.51 49.42
C LYS A 1092 -54.34 -2.16 49.85
N VAL A 1093 -54.15 -1.32 48.83
CA VAL A 1093 -54.28 0.16 48.76
C VAL A 1093 -52.96 0.96 48.67
N LYS A 1094 -52.75 1.48 47.46
CA LYS A 1094 -52.43 2.86 46.99
C LYS A 1094 -51.46 3.77 47.76
N THR A 1095 -50.85 4.64 46.94
CA THR A 1095 -50.11 5.89 47.20
C THR A 1095 -48.74 5.68 47.83
N GLU A 1096 -47.62 6.15 47.28
CA GLU A 1096 -47.33 7.24 46.31
C GLU A 1096 -46.41 6.78 45.17
#